data_AF-A0A140LCF6-F1
#
_entry.id   AF-A0A140LCF6-F1
#
_cell.length_a   1.000
_cell.length_b   1.000
_cell.length_c   1.000
_cell.angle_alpha   90.00
_cell.angle_beta   90.00
_cell.angle_gamma   90.00
#
_symmetry.space_group_name_H-M   'P 1'
#
loop_
_entity.id
_entity.type
_entity.pdbx_description
1 polymer ?
#
loop_
_entity_poly.entity_id
_entity_poly.type
_entity_poly.pdbx_seq_one_letter_code
_entity_poly.pdbx_strand_id
1 'polypeptide(L)'
;MSLRLLKVCDISDIIHFFTNELNSVSNLIIPIYEEVIPRFTKKYPLGQYTYHFEDTCTANKNDNEISMMYLEEIINSHNCLCDNNDYICFYSNKISECTDELFLSLLYAKYSNRKLLYTSIKNEIHDLILNNIISSVFVILPFHEFSSMERFLLREKNPHVNIGYLPYYNKFTINFYILKYIMFNKASYNGASIIFNRVDQDADNIISIADSNYYLPRKFCTKDSIFQILNSYNEFLEFNYMSHCRECVLRFNDFIYCGMNNIIDECKVDDKHLPCCYYDKCDCYIENIEKHNVSEINASFYFLNGCNIGDLNNSIIPYNYTVVSNLIENNSISIITSAGIKTGNIAENILAHNLLYNGYSVGEIENEINKFLEYSKIETNNYFLLGDPLFRVSGKSIISAKYKKSLLDDGTLDVQISEIQNETYIEIPIDELTGCIFINDILFDKQLYDKKNDIYFYITKCKDADRQKLIIFSRAKFSVNTIQVKISNNDNFEQQINELKEYLDRINFLKEQFPLENIYKGKIIDIENNLKKVLMKCKTYKFSINGFLNLKNSILNMKKKFEHIFESIFNDVTLYTNKQQNNFYEDVTERRSTIEKVSYDNICTSCQDVTLMNQYKICSIGRTYYRTSIKCYKCGLIQDVPDFNLGISSYLDLKFDIKGNDINIMELTNNSNKKIKLMISAVCIDSKDIIVQMKDSIIELKPNKSHVVSIFVKPKANLKKHYYLFSFYIMAEGNFYYISKTLSYQ
;
A
#
# COMPACT_ATOMS: atom_id res chain seq x y z
N MET A 1 10.87 -10.68 37.82
CA MET A 1 12.25 -10.26 37.52
C MET A 1 12.28 -8.74 37.59
N SER A 2 13.11 -8.13 38.43
CA SER A 2 13.25 -6.68 38.49
C SER A 2 13.86 -6.12 37.20
N LEU A 3 13.48 -4.90 36.82
CA LEU A 3 14.13 -4.14 35.77
C LEU A 3 15.03 -3.09 36.44
N ARG A 4 16.33 -3.11 36.14
CA ARG A 4 17.29 -2.13 36.66
C ARG A 4 17.66 -1.18 35.52
N LEU A 5 17.21 0.07 35.65
CA LEU A 5 17.46 1.12 34.66
C LEU A 5 18.60 1.99 35.16
N LEU A 6 19.74 1.95 34.47
CA LEU A 6 20.88 2.80 34.79
C LEU A 6 20.73 4.12 34.06
N LYS A 7 20.57 5.22 34.80
CA LYS A 7 20.53 6.55 34.21
C LYS A 7 21.94 6.94 33.78
N VAL A 8 22.10 7.20 32.49
CA VAL A 8 23.36 7.60 31.87
C VAL A 8 23.30 8.99 31.27
N CYS A 9 24.43 9.68 31.30
CA CYS A 9 24.68 10.86 30.47
C CYS A 9 25.37 10.44 29.17
N ASP A 10 26.32 9.49 29.26
CA ASP A 10 27.07 8.93 28.15
C ASP A 10 27.09 7.39 28.26
N ILE A 11 27.10 6.66 27.13
CA ILE A 11 27.06 5.19 27.19
C ILE A 11 28.40 4.58 27.64
N SER A 12 29.49 5.36 27.56
CA SER A 12 30.79 5.02 28.15
C SER A 12 30.72 4.78 29.66
N ASP A 13 29.78 5.46 30.36
CA ASP A 13 29.52 5.28 31.81
C ASP A 13 29.14 3.83 32.18
N ILE A 14 28.62 3.02 31.23
CA ILE A 14 28.17 1.63 31.48
C ILE A 14 29.21 0.59 31.07
N ILE A 15 29.97 0.82 29.99
CA ILE A 15 30.81 -0.20 29.36
C ILE A 15 31.91 -0.70 30.31
N HIS A 16 32.54 0.19 31.08
CA HIS A 16 33.59 -0.18 32.03
C HIS A 16 33.08 -0.93 33.28
N PHE A 17 31.82 -0.74 33.68
CA PHE A 17 31.30 -1.33 34.93
C PHE A 17 30.49 -2.60 34.72
N PHE A 18 29.82 -2.75 33.57
CA PHE A 18 28.80 -3.80 33.39
C PHE A 18 29.06 -4.79 32.23
N THR A 19 30.16 -4.71 31.50
CA THR A 19 30.45 -5.65 30.39
C THR A 19 30.46 -7.13 30.80
N ASN A 20 30.83 -7.44 32.05
CA ASN A 20 30.72 -8.79 32.61
C ASN A 20 29.30 -9.13 33.13
N GLU A 21 28.56 -8.16 33.67
CA GLU A 21 27.18 -8.37 34.17
C GLU A 21 26.14 -8.43 33.04
N LEU A 22 26.39 -7.76 31.91
CA LEU A 22 25.60 -7.80 30.67
C LEU A 22 25.53 -9.21 30.02
N ASN A 23 26.36 -10.15 30.48
CA ASN A 23 26.31 -11.55 30.08
C ASN A 23 25.49 -12.42 31.07
N SER A 24 24.96 -11.86 32.16
CA SER A 24 24.18 -12.59 33.16
C SER A 24 22.67 -12.56 32.86
N VAL A 25 22.09 -13.73 32.59
CA VAL A 25 20.66 -13.88 32.24
C VAL A 25 19.73 -13.52 33.43
N SER A 26 20.26 -13.47 34.65
CA SER A 26 19.50 -13.19 35.89
C SER A 26 19.18 -11.71 36.11
N ASN A 27 20.00 -10.76 35.63
CA ASN A 27 19.85 -9.33 35.88
C ASN A 27 19.91 -8.52 34.57
N LEU A 28 18.75 -8.19 34.00
CA LEU A 28 18.69 -7.36 32.81
C LEU A 28 18.87 -5.87 33.17
N ILE A 29 20.11 -5.41 33.01
CA ILE A 29 20.54 -4.01 33.15
C ILE A 29 20.38 -3.31 31.80
N ILE A 30 19.77 -2.11 31.78
CA ILE A 30 19.53 -1.35 30.54
C ILE A 30 19.94 0.12 30.74
N PRO A 31 20.72 0.72 29.83
CA PRO A 31 20.93 2.16 29.80
C PRO A 31 19.62 2.89 29.57
N ILE A 32 19.38 3.99 30.29
CA ILE A 32 18.40 5.00 29.91
C ILE A 32 19.03 6.39 29.96
N TYR A 33 19.01 7.09 28.83
CA TYR A 33 19.46 8.47 28.77
C TYR A 33 18.51 9.40 29.53
N GLU A 34 19.03 10.47 30.13
CA GLU A 34 18.24 11.47 30.83
C GLU A 34 17.13 12.08 29.94
N GLU A 35 17.43 12.30 28.65
CA GLU A 35 16.50 12.80 27.63
C GLU A 35 15.36 11.82 27.29
N VAL A 36 15.55 10.53 27.59
CA VAL A 36 14.55 9.47 27.38
C VAL A 36 13.65 9.28 28.61
N ILE A 37 14.11 9.59 29.82
CA ILE A 37 13.34 9.44 31.07
C ILE A 37 11.95 10.12 31.03
N PRO A 38 11.77 11.36 30.53
CA PRO A 38 10.44 11.98 30.43
C PRO A 38 9.49 11.21 29.52
N ARG A 39 9.99 10.64 28.41
CA ARG A 39 9.18 9.84 27.48
C ARG A 39 8.82 8.49 28.08
N PHE A 40 9.79 7.85 28.72
CA PHE A 40 9.63 6.57 29.40
C PHE A 40 8.62 6.66 30.54
N THR A 41 8.75 7.66 31.42
CA THR A 41 7.82 7.86 32.56
C THR A 41 6.42 8.30 32.12
N LYS A 42 6.29 9.02 30.98
CA LYS A 42 4.98 9.32 30.35
C LYS A 42 4.28 8.05 29.86
N LYS A 43 4.99 7.14 29.17
CA LYS A 43 4.40 5.90 28.63
C LYS A 43 4.20 4.82 29.70
N TYR A 44 5.11 4.72 30.66
CA TYR A 44 5.13 3.70 31.71
C TYR A 44 5.17 4.36 33.11
N PRO A 45 4.04 4.88 33.63
CA PRO A 45 4.04 5.57 34.92
C PRO A 45 4.30 4.61 36.09
N LEU A 46 5.03 5.10 37.12
CA LEU A 46 5.42 4.35 38.34
C LEU A 46 4.24 3.69 39.09
N GLY A 47 3.02 4.21 38.94
CA GLY A 47 1.82 3.60 39.53
C GLY A 47 1.38 2.29 38.87
N GLN A 48 1.97 1.94 37.71
CA GLN A 48 1.63 0.75 36.91
C GLN A 48 2.83 -0.20 36.74
N TYR A 49 4.05 0.30 36.85
CA TYR A 49 5.29 -0.47 36.65
C TYR A 49 6.32 -0.19 37.74
N THR A 50 6.99 -1.24 38.23
CA THR A 50 8.08 -1.12 39.22
C THR A 50 9.43 -1.08 38.51
N TYR A 51 10.08 0.08 38.55
CA TYR A 51 11.45 0.28 38.07
C TYR A 51 12.19 1.25 39.00
N HIS A 52 13.51 1.13 39.04
CA HIS A 52 14.39 2.03 39.77
C HIS A 52 15.41 2.63 38.81
N PHE A 53 15.57 3.95 38.87
CA PHE A 53 16.68 4.65 38.25
C PHE A 53 17.85 4.68 39.24
N GLU A 54 19.02 4.23 38.80
CA GLU A 54 20.26 4.38 39.55
C GLU A 54 21.20 5.27 38.75
N ASP A 55 21.71 6.35 39.37
CA ASP A 55 22.65 7.27 38.76
C ASP A 55 24.04 6.63 38.65
N THR A 56 24.60 6.53 37.43
CA THR A 56 25.97 6.01 37.22
C THR A 56 27.06 7.07 37.44
N CYS A 57 26.86 7.99 38.39
CA CYS A 57 27.81 9.06 38.71
C CYS A 57 29.07 8.55 39.46
N THR A 58 29.89 7.74 38.79
CA THR A 58 31.22 7.39 39.28
C THR A 58 32.21 8.53 39.02
N ALA A 59 32.88 9.00 40.06
CA ALA A 59 33.72 10.22 40.04
C ALA A 59 35.02 10.15 39.22
N ASN A 60 35.23 9.08 38.42
CA ASN A 60 36.36 8.96 37.49
C ASN A 60 35.83 9.02 36.05
N LYS A 61 35.63 10.24 35.53
CA LYS A 61 35.68 10.46 34.08
C LYS A 61 37.11 10.23 33.61
N ASN A 62 37.42 9.00 33.24
CA ASN A 62 38.49 8.76 32.28
C ASN A 62 37.88 9.10 30.91
N ASP A 63 38.48 10.03 30.18
CA ASP A 63 38.05 10.44 28.82
C ASP A 63 38.38 9.36 27.75
N ASN A 64 38.13 8.10 28.09
CA ASN A 64 38.27 6.96 27.20
C ASN A 64 37.01 6.86 26.34
N GLU A 65 36.98 7.58 25.21
CA GLU A 65 36.01 7.34 24.15
C GLU A 65 35.96 5.85 23.80
N ILE A 66 34.75 5.35 23.50
CA ILE A 66 34.55 3.94 23.15
C ILE A 66 35.20 3.69 21.78
N SER A 67 36.41 3.14 21.79
CA SER A 67 37.10 2.74 20.57
C SER A 67 36.26 1.73 19.79
N MET A 68 36.02 2.01 18.51
CA MET A 68 35.36 1.09 17.58
C MET A 68 35.94 -0.32 17.67
N MET A 69 37.28 -0.46 17.72
CA MET A 69 37.96 -1.77 17.83
C MET A 69 37.45 -2.64 18.99
N TYR A 70 37.09 -2.02 20.11
CA TYR A 70 36.57 -2.72 21.28
C TYR A 70 35.11 -3.18 21.08
N LEU A 71 34.30 -2.36 20.41
CA LEU A 71 32.95 -2.78 19.98
C LEU A 71 33.04 -3.96 19.01
N GLU A 72 33.95 -3.91 18.02
CA GLU A 72 34.17 -4.99 17.05
C GLU A 72 34.54 -6.31 17.73
N GLU A 73 35.42 -6.28 18.76
CA GLU A 73 35.77 -7.47 19.54
C GLU A 73 34.55 -8.08 20.26
N ILE A 74 33.71 -7.26 20.90
CA ILE A 74 32.49 -7.75 21.58
C ILE A 74 31.47 -8.26 20.57
N ILE A 75 31.29 -7.58 19.43
CA ILE A 75 30.36 -8.00 18.36
C ILE A 75 30.78 -9.36 17.80
N ASN A 76 32.06 -9.55 17.52
CA ASN A 76 32.60 -10.83 17.04
C ASN A 76 32.41 -11.94 18.08
N SER A 77 32.75 -11.68 19.35
CA SER A 77 32.55 -12.63 20.45
C SER A 77 31.07 -13.05 20.60
N HIS A 78 30.15 -12.09 20.55
CA HIS A 78 28.71 -12.33 20.58
C HIS A 78 28.24 -13.16 19.38
N ASN A 79 28.63 -12.78 18.17
CA ASN A 79 28.24 -13.47 16.93
C ASN A 79 28.76 -14.92 16.87
N CYS A 80 29.94 -15.20 17.44
CA CYS A 80 30.49 -16.56 17.56
C CYS A 80 29.75 -17.43 18.58
N LEU A 81 29.09 -16.84 19.59
CA LEU A 81 28.31 -17.54 20.62
C LEU A 81 26.81 -17.62 20.30
N CYS A 82 26.33 -16.87 19.29
CA CYS A 82 24.93 -16.81 18.91
C CYS A 82 24.57 -17.91 17.90
N ASP A 83 23.89 -18.96 18.36
CA ASP A 83 23.40 -20.06 17.52
C ASP A 83 22.26 -19.64 16.57
N ASN A 84 21.61 -18.48 16.79
CA ASN A 84 20.54 -17.98 15.93
C ASN A 84 21.08 -17.48 14.58
N ASN A 85 20.31 -17.65 13.51
CA ASN A 85 20.61 -17.19 12.15
C ASN A 85 19.78 -15.97 11.72
N ASP A 86 18.94 -15.43 12.60
CA ASP A 86 18.32 -14.12 12.40
C ASP A 86 19.27 -12.98 12.79
N TYR A 87 19.17 -11.86 12.07
CA TYR A 87 20.11 -10.74 12.16
C TYR A 87 19.45 -9.43 12.59
N ILE A 88 20.21 -8.66 13.35
CA ILE A 88 20.08 -7.20 13.42
C ILE A 88 21.17 -6.61 12.53
N CYS A 89 20.81 -5.64 11.69
CA CYS A 89 21.72 -4.96 10.78
C CYS A 89 21.78 -3.49 11.15
N PHE A 90 22.92 -3.01 11.64
CA PHE A 90 23.19 -1.59 11.85
C PHE A 90 23.86 -1.00 10.62
N TYR A 91 23.24 0.02 10.02
CA TYR A 91 23.78 0.73 8.87
C TYR A 91 24.12 2.18 9.24
N SER A 92 25.32 2.65 8.89
CA SER A 92 25.61 4.09 8.84
C SER A 92 26.75 4.38 7.87
N ASN A 93 26.55 5.34 6.96
CA ASN A 93 27.59 5.85 6.06
C ASN A 93 28.77 6.51 6.82
N LYS A 94 28.57 6.85 8.11
CA LYS A 94 29.54 7.44 9.04
C LYS A 94 29.64 6.60 10.32
N ILE A 95 29.88 5.29 10.18
CA ILE A 95 29.78 4.35 11.31
C ILE A 95 30.67 4.69 12.52
N SER A 96 31.82 5.34 12.29
CA SER A 96 32.71 5.84 13.34
C SER A 96 32.16 7.02 14.15
N GLU A 97 31.13 7.71 13.64
CA GLU A 97 30.42 8.80 14.33
C GLU A 97 29.16 8.29 15.07
N CYS A 98 28.85 6.98 15.01
CA CYS A 98 27.62 6.38 15.54
C CYS A 98 27.90 5.22 16.53
N THR A 99 28.93 5.38 17.37
CA THR A 99 29.36 4.39 18.38
C THR A 99 28.24 4.03 19.37
N ASP A 100 27.49 5.03 19.85
CA ASP A 100 26.39 4.84 20.80
C ASP A 100 25.23 4.07 20.15
N GLU A 101 24.82 4.45 18.94
CA GLU A 101 23.78 3.76 18.17
C GLU A 101 24.15 2.30 17.86
N LEU A 102 25.42 2.05 17.51
CA LEU A 102 25.95 0.71 17.29
C LEU A 102 25.93 -0.12 18.58
N PHE A 103 26.36 0.45 19.71
CA PHE A 103 26.35 -0.26 20.99
C PHE A 103 24.93 -0.55 21.49
N LEU A 104 23.98 0.38 21.33
CA LEU A 104 22.55 0.13 21.58
C LEU A 104 22.02 -1.01 20.70
N SER A 105 22.40 -1.04 19.42
CA SER A 105 22.03 -2.12 18.50
C SER A 105 22.61 -3.48 18.93
N LEU A 106 23.84 -3.51 19.45
CA LEU A 106 24.46 -4.70 20.06
C LEU A 106 23.74 -5.16 21.33
N LEU A 107 23.36 -4.24 22.23
CA LEU A 107 22.57 -4.59 23.41
C LEU A 107 21.21 -5.20 23.01
N TYR A 108 20.59 -4.69 21.95
CA TYR A 108 19.35 -5.25 21.43
C TYR A 108 19.55 -6.62 20.76
N ALA A 109 20.65 -6.83 20.04
CA ALA A 109 21.04 -8.12 19.46
C ALA A 109 21.29 -9.17 20.55
N LYS A 110 21.96 -8.79 21.65
CA LYS A 110 22.12 -9.62 22.86
C LYS A 110 20.77 -9.97 23.50
N TYR A 111 19.94 -8.97 23.78
CA TYR A 111 18.62 -9.18 24.41
C TYR A 111 17.70 -10.10 23.59
N SER A 112 17.71 -9.95 22.27
CA SER A 112 16.88 -10.74 21.34
C SER A 112 17.53 -12.04 20.85
N ASN A 113 18.73 -12.38 21.35
CA ASN A 113 19.54 -13.53 20.93
C ASN A 113 19.65 -13.66 19.40
N ARG A 114 20.19 -12.63 18.75
CA ARG A 114 20.42 -12.53 17.30
C ARG A 114 21.84 -12.08 16.99
N LYS A 115 22.32 -12.39 15.79
CA LYS A 115 23.60 -11.88 15.29
C LYS A 115 23.49 -10.40 14.95
N LEU A 116 24.56 -9.64 15.12
CA LEU A 116 24.67 -8.25 14.68
C LEU A 116 25.61 -8.16 13.46
N LEU A 117 25.08 -7.72 12.33
CA LEU A 117 25.88 -7.15 11.24
C LEU A 117 25.94 -5.63 11.44
N TYR A 118 27.11 -5.02 11.25
CA TYR A 118 27.27 -3.57 11.18
C TYR A 118 28.06 -3.23 9.91
N THR A 119 27.64 -2.21 9.18
CA THR A 119 28.29 -1.84 7.91
C THR A 119 28.04 -0.39 7.49
N SER A 120 28.96 0.16 6.70
CA SER A 120 28.79 1.43 5.97
C SER A 120 28.35 1.24 4.51
N ILE A 121 28.16 0.00 4.06
CA ILE A 121 27.81 -0.36 2.67
C ILE A 121 26.45 -1.08 2.64
N LYS A 122 25.38 -0.41 2.16
CA LYS A 122 24.02 -1.00 2.12
C LYS A 122 23.95 -2.34 1.38
N ASN A 123 24.76 -2.51 0.34
CA ASN A 123 24.79 -3.74 -0.46
C ASN A 123 25.11 -4.98 0.38
N GLU A 124 25.90 -4.88 1.45
CA GLU A 124 26.17 -6.03 2.33
C GLU A 124 24.91 -6.51 3.07
N ILE A 125 24.02 -5.58 3.44
CA ILE A 125 22.69 -5.90 4.00
C ILE A 125 21.78 -6.50 2.92
N HIS A 126 21.89 -6.03 1.67
CA HIS A 126 21.14 -6.60 0.55
C HIS A 126 21.58 -8.04 0.25
N ASP A 127 22.89 -8.28 0.16
CA ASP A 127 23.47 -9.60 -0.07
C ASP A 127 23.14 -10.56 1.09
N LEU A 128 23.09 -10.06 2.32
CA LEU A 128 22.56 -10.80 3.48
C LEU A 128 21.07 -11.15 3.29
N ILE A 129 20.22 -10.19 2.95
CA ILE A 129 18.77 -10.42 2.73
C ILE A 129 18.51 -11.37 1.55
N LEU A 130 19.36 -11.37 0.53
CA LEU A 130 19.28 -12.29 -0.61
C LEU A 130 19.81 -13.71 -0.27
N ASN A 131 20.39 -13.92 0.90
CA ASN A 131 20.83 -15.22 1.37
C ASN A 131 19.66 -16.01 1.98
N ASN A 132 19.20 -17.04 1.27
CA ASN A 132 18.05 -17.89 1.61
C ASN A 132 18.17 -18.70 2.92
N ILE A 133 19.28 -18.57 3.67
CA ILE A 133 19.47 -19.23 4.97
C ILE A 133 18.76 -18.46 6.11
N ILE A 134 18.50 -17.17 5.93
CA ILE A 134 18.03 -16.27 6.99
C ILE A 134 16.50 -16.21 7.01
N SER A 135 15.90 -16.21 8.20
CA SER A 135 14.43 -16.14 8.35
C SER A 135 13.95 -14.70 8.57
N SER A 136 14.75 -13.89 9.27
CA SER A 136 14.40 -12.54 9.67
C SER A 136 15.60 -11.58 9.77
N VAL A 137 15.39 -10.32 9.34
CA VAL A 137 16.37 -9.23 9.39
C VAL A 137 15.73 -7.95 9.91
N PHE A 138 16.27 -7.39 11.00
CA PHE A 138 15.87 -6.08 11.53
C PHE A 138 16.94 -5.02 11.20
N VAL A 139 16.61 -4.04 10.35
CA VAL A 139 17.57 -3.03 9.86
C VAL A 139 17.40 -1.72 10.63
N ILE A 140 18.45 -1.29 11.32
CA ILE A 140 18.55 -0.03 12.05
C ILE A 140 19.43 0.92 11.22
N LEU A 141 18.90 2.08 10.83
CA LEU A 141 19.56 3.00 9.89
C LEU A 141 19.18 4.47 10.13
N PRO A 142 20.02 5.45 9.75
CA PRO A 142 19.65 6.86 9.75
C PRO A 142 18.38 7.10 8.93
N PHE A 143 17.48 7.96 9.43
CA PHE A 143 16.21 8.28 8.76
C PHE A 143 16.39 8.72 7.30
N HIS A 144 17.40 9.55 7.02
CA HIS A 144 17.66 10.08 5.67
C HIS A 144 18.18 9.01 4.68
N GLU A 145 18.52 7.83 5.17
CA GLU A 145 18.95 6.67 4.37
C GLU A 145 17.80 5.69 4.11
N PHE A 146 16.62 5.90 4.70
CA PHE A 146 15.44 5.06 4.47
C PHE A 146 14.83 5.35 3.09
N SER A 147 14.58 4.30 2.30
CA SER A 147 13.94 4.40 0.99
C SER A 147 12.85 3.36 0.82
N SER A 148 11.60 3.83 0.73
CA SER A 148 10.42 2.99 0.47
C SER A 148 10.54 2.18 -0.84
N MET A 149 11.28 2.72 -1.82
CA MET A 149 11.51 2.11 -3.14
C MET A 149 12.56 1.00 -3.09
N GLU A 150 13.71 1.27 -2.48
CA GLU A 150 14.81 0.31 -2.28
C GLU A 150 14.30 -0.93 -1.55
N ARG A 151 13.49 -0.71 -0.50
CA ARG A 151 12.78 -1.76 0.24
C ARG A 151 11.85 -2.61 -0.63
N PHE A 152 11.05 -1.97 -1.49
CA PHE A 152 10.11 -2.69 -2.37
C PHE A 152 10.89 -3.63 -3.32
N LEU A 153 11.96 -3.12 -3.94
CA LEU A 153 12.82 -3.90 -4.83
C LEU A 153 13.55 -5.05 -4.12
N LEU A 154 13.91 -4.89 -2.83
CA LEU A 154 14.46 -5.99 -2.02
C LEU A 154 13.41 -7.07 -1.78
N ARG A 155 12.16 -6.69 -1.48
CA ARG A 155 11.09 -7.64 -1.16
C ARG A 155 10.60 -8.41 -2.39
N GLU A 156 10.58 -7.78 -3.57
CA GLU A 156 10.35 -8.51 -4.84
C GLU A 156 11.42 -9.58 -5.10
N LYS A 157 12.68 -9.31 -4.73
CA LYS A 157 13.79 -10.26 -4.91
C LYS A 157 13.83 -11.37 -3.87
N ASN A 158 13.36 -11.13 -2.64
CA ASN A 158 13.23 -12.17 -1.62
C ASN A 158 11.93 -12.06 -0.80
N PRO A 159 10.86 -12.76 -1.20
CA PRO A 159 9.57 -12.74 -0.50
C PRO A 159 9.52 -13.61 0.77
N HIS A 160 10.60 -14.34 1.09
CA HIS A 160 10.62 -15.34 2.17
C HIS A 160 11.21 -14.83 3.49
N VAL A 161 12.02 -13.77 3.44
CA VAL A 161 12.66 -13.14 4.61
C VAL A 161 11.73 -12.10 5.22
N ASN A 162 11.52 -12.18 6.53
CA ASN A 162 10.78 -11.19 7.30
C ASN A 162 11.69 -9.98 7.58
N ILE A 163 11.41 -8.83 6.96
CA ILE A 163 12.25 -7.64 7.06
C ILE A 163 11.48 -6.52 7.76
N GLY A 164 12.08 -5.91 8.79
CA GLY A 164 11.56 -4.71 9.44
C GLY A 164 12.65 -3.66 9.63
N TYR A 165 12.25 -2.40 9.78
CA TYR A 165 13.17 -1.25 9.75
C TYR A 165 12.96 -0.33 10.96
N LEU A 166 14.05 0.19 11.52
CA LEU A 166 14.05 1.28 12.49
C LEU A 166 14.85 2.47 11.93
N PRO A 167 14.19 3.40 11.21
CA PRO A 167 14.80 4.67 10.85
C PRO A 167 14.97 5.50 12.14
N TYR A 168 16.22 5.83 12.48
CA TYR A 168 16.54 6.64 13.67
C TYR A 168 16.96 8.06 13.30
N TYR A 169 16.67 9.02 14.19
CA TYR A 169 17.22 10.37 14.10
C TYR A 169 18.47 10.53 14.96
N ASN A 170 18.50 9.90 16.14
CA ASN A 170 19.65 9.85 17.05
C ASN A 170 19.59 8.61 17.97
N LYS A 171 20.62 8.42 18.79
CA LYS A 171 20.69 7.41 19.85
C LYS A 171 19.48 7.33 20.78
N PHE A 172 18.78 8.43 21.05
CA PHE A 172 17.60 8.43 21.92
C PHE A 172 16.41 7.69 21.28
N THR A 173 16.23 7.77 19.95
CA THR A 173 15.24 6.97 19.20
C THR A 173 15.45 5.48 19.45
N ILE A 174 16.69 5.00 19.29
CA ILE A 174 17.04 3.58 19.44
C ILE A 174 16.92 3.14 20.91
N ASN A 175 17.44 3.93 21.85
CA ASN A 175 17.36 3.62 23.28
C ASN A 175 15.91 3.50 23.76
N PHE A 176 15.04 4.42 23.36
CA PHE A 176 13.63 4.36 23.74
C PHE A 176 12.87 3.22 23.02
N TYR A 177 13.21 2.92 21.77
CA TYR A 177 12.68 1.74 21.07
C TYR A 177 12.96 0.43 21.83
N ILE A 178 14.22 0.22 22.23
CA ILE A 178 14.67 -0.96 22.98
C ILE A 178 13.92 -1.07 24.32
N LEU A 179 13.81 0.04 25.05
CA LEU A 179 13.08 0.10 26.33
C LEU A 179 11.61 -0.30 26.16
N LYS A 180 10.92 0.20 25.13
CA LYS A 180 9.52 -0.19 24.84
C LYS A 180 9.38 -1.67 24.53
N TYR A 181 10.26 -2.22 23.68
CA TYR A 181 10.25 -3.64 23.33
C TYR A 181 10.47 -4.53 24.56
N ILE A 182 11.42 -4.18 25.44
CA ILE A 182 11.69 -4.95 26.66
C ILE A 182 10.53 -4.84 27.67
N MET A 183 9.94 -3.65 27.83
CA MET A 183 8.79 -3.44 28.72
C MET A 183 7.58 -4.26 28.28
N PHE A 184 7.27 -4.28 26.98
CA PHE A 184 6.18 -5.10 26.44
C PHE A 184 6.37 -6.59 26.72
N ASN A 185 7.55 -7.15 26.41
CA ASN A 185 7.85 -8.57 26.65
C ASN A 185 7.83 -8.98 28.13
N LYS A 186 7.99 -8.03 29.06
CA LYS A 186 7.91 -8.28 30.51
C LYS A 186 6.51 -8.11 31.10
N ALA A 187 5.60 -7.42 30.39
CA ALA A 187 4.22 -7.26 30.82
C ALA A 187 3.37 -8.48 30.41
N SER A 188 2.54 -9.00 31.32
CA SER A 188 1.50 -9.98 30.96
C SER A 188 0.36 -9.25 30.24
N TYR A 189 0.54 -9.04 28.94
CA TYR A 189 -0.16 -7.99 28.21
C TYR A 189 -1.54 -8.44 27.69
N ASN A 190 -2.59 -8.16 28.45
CA ASN A 190 -4.00 -8.33 28.06
C ASN A 190 -4.61 -7.01 27.54
N GLY A 191 -3.90 -6.30 26.67
CA GLY A 191 -4.38 -5.04 26.08
C GLY A 191 -5.53 -5.25 25.08
N ALA A 192 -6.42 -4.27 24.99
CA ALA A 192 -7.48 -4.25 23.99
C ALA A 192 -6.94 -3.98 22.57
N SER A 193 -7.69 -4.39 21.57
CA SER A 193 -7.44 -4.04 20.17
C SER A 193 -8.58 -3.23 19.59
N ILE A 194 -8.26 -2.26 18.74
CA ILE A 194 -9.26 -1.37 18.14
C ILE A 194 -9.07 -1.28 16.63
N ILE A 195 -10.14 -1.52 15.87
CA ILE A 195 -10.19 -1.49 14.41
C ILE A 195 -11.15 -0.37 13.97
N PHE A 196 -10.65 0.61 13.22
CA PHE A 196 -11.44 1.71 12.65
C PHE A 196 -11.66 1.55 11.15
N ASN A 197 -12.92 1.55 10.72
CA ASN A 197 -13.31 1.64 9.31
C ASN A 197 -14.01 2.98 9.04
N ARG A 198 -13.32 3.97 8.44
CA ARG A 198 -13.93 5.26 8.10
C ARG A 198 -14.27 5.42 6.61
N VAL A 199 -13.89 4.48 5.75
CA VAL A 199 -14.12 4.59 4.30
C VAL A 199 -15.56 4.17 3.95
N ASP A 200 -16.07 3.11 4.57
CA ASP A 200 -17.35 2.50 4.21
C ASP A 200 -18.59 3.40 4.32
N GLN A 201 -19.58 3.11 3.48
CA GLN A 201 -20.92 3.70 3.52
C GLN A 201 -21.99 2.59 3.54
N ASP A 202 -22.93 2.72 4.47
CA ASP A 202 -24.29 2.13 4.48
C ASP A 202 -24.55 0.69 4.96
N ALA A 203 -23.56 -0.14 5.33
CA ALA A 203 -23.83 -1.52 5.81
C ALA A 203 -23.61 -1.79 7.33
N ASP A 204 -22.54 -1.26 7.92
CA ASP A 204 -22.10 -1.70 9.25
C ASP A 204 -22.84 -1.04 10.41
N ASN A 205 -23.86 -1.74 10.92
CA ASN A 205 -24.70 -1.20 11.98
C ASN A 205 -24.20 -1.45 13.42
N ILE A 206 -23.18 -2.28 13.62
CA ILE A 206 -22.88 -2.92 14.92
C ILE A 206 -21.47 -2.53 15.41
N ILE A 207 -21.38 -2.08 16.67
CA ILE A 207 -20.12 -2.15 17.44
C ILE A 207 -20.04 -3.58 17.97
N SER A 208 -19.20 -4.42 17.36
CA SER A 208 -18.94 -5.75 17.92
C SER A 208 -17.89 -5.61 19.02
N ILE A 209 -18.33 -5.70 20.27
CA ILE A 209 -17.46 -5.83 21.44
C ILE A 209 -17.35 -7.32 21.75
N ALA A 210 -16.18 -7.90 21.52
CA ALA A 210 -15.88 -9.29 21.88
C ALA A 210 -14.52 -9.34 22.57
N ASP A 211 -14.49 -9.82 23.82
CA ASP A 211 -13.25 -10.16 24.55
C ASP A 211 -12.12 -9.09 24.46
N SER A 212 -12.45 -7.80 24.67
CA SER A 212 -11.56 -6.62 24.55
C SER A 212 -11.17 -6.18 23.12
N ASN A 213 -11.86 -6.67 22.09
CA ASN A 213 -11.72 -6.20 20.71
C ASN A 213 -12.87 -5.28 20.32
N TYR A 214 -12.54 -4.11 19.74
CA TYR A 214 -13.46 -3.06 19.34
C TYR A 214 -13.42 -2.86 17.83
N TYR A 215 -14.55 -2.98 17.16
CA TYR A 215 -14.71 -2.57 15.76
C TYR A 215 -15.60 -1.33 15.66
N LEU A 216 -15.07 -0.24 15.10
CA LEU A 216 -15.77 1.02 14.90
C LEU A 216 -15.94 1.31 13.40
N PRO A 217 -17.15 1.08 12.84
CA PRO A 217 -17.49 1.55 11.50
C PRO A 217 -17.72 3.06 11.48
N ARG A 218 -17.73 3.64 10.27
CA ARG A 218 -17.63 5.08 10.00
C ARG A 218 -18.50 5.95 10.90
N LYS A 219 -19.75 5.57 11.15
CA LYS A 219 -20.69 6.33 11.98
C LYS A 219 -20.25 6.50 13.45
N PHE A 220 -19.39 5.62 13.97
CA PHE A 220 -18.86 5.67 15.33
C PHE A 220 -17.41 6.18 15.40
N CYS A 221 -16.80 6.58 14.28
CA CYS A 221 -15.48 7.23 14.26
C CYS A 221 -15.55 8.72 14.69
N THR A 222 -16.30 9.01 15.76
CA THR A 222 -16.48 10.33 16.38
C THR A 222 -15.63 10.48 17.63
N LYS A 223 -15.34 11.72 18.04
CA LYS A 223 -14.51 12.01 19.22
C LYS A 223 -15.02 11.28 20.46
N ASP A 224 -16.29 11.45 20.81
CA ASP A 224 -16.86 10.90 22.06
C ASP A 224 -16.75 9.37 22.13
N SER A 225 -17.07 8.69 21.03
CA SER A 225 -17.00 7.21 20.93
C SER A 225 -15.56 6.71 21.08
N ILE A 226 -14.62 7.41 20.45
CA ILE A 226 -13.20 7.04 20.48
C ILE A 226 -12.59 7.33 21.84
N PHE A 227 -12.85 8.50 22.41
CA PHE A 227 -12.27 8.95 23.66
C PHE A 227 -12.81 8.16 24.86
N GLN A 228 -14.07 7.71 24.81
CA GLN A 228 -14.60 6.76 25.77
C GLN A 228 -13.78 5.45 25.79
N ILE A 229 -13.43 4.91 24.63
CA ILE A 229 -12.65 3.66 24.54
C ILE A 229 -11.18 3.92 24.91
N LEU A 230 -10.55 4.96 24.36
CA LEU A 230 -9.15 5.29 24.66
C LEU A 230 -8.93 5.55 26.15
N ASN A 231 -9.82 6.27 26.83
CA ASN A 231 -9.73 6.50 28.27
C ASN A 231 -10.03 5.26 29.13
N SER A 232 -10.52 4.16 28.55
CA SER A 232 -10.77 2.90 29.27
C SER A 232 -9.54 2.01 29.40
N TYR A 233 -8.45 2.29 28.67
CA TYR A 233 -7.23 1.48 28.64
C TYR A 233 -5.98 2.35 28.74
N ASN A 234 -5.00 1.95 29.56
CA ASN A 234 -3.73 2.66 29.68
C ASN A 234 -2.86 2.52 28.41
N GLU A 235 -2.85 1.34 27.82
CA GLU A 235 -2.19 1.03 26.55
C GLU A 235 -3.00 -0.07 25.82
N PHE A 236 -3.16 0.10 24.51
CA PHE A 236 -3.77 -0.89 23.62
C PHE A 236 -2.72 -1.87 23.12
N LEU A 237 -3.14 -3.08 22.78
CA LEU A 237 -2.30 -4.02 22.03
C LEU A 237 -2.13 -3.52 20.59
N GLU A 238 -3.23 -3.22 19.94
CA GLU A 238 -3.31 -2.89 18.52
C GLU A 238 -4.18 -1.66 18.30
N PHE A 239 -3.64 -0.70 17.54
CA PHE A 239 -4.40 0.36 16.89
C PHE A 239 -4.41 0.13 15.38
N ASN A 240 -5.56 -0.27 14.86
CA ASN A 240 -5.73 -0.70 13.49
C ASN A 240 -6.76 0.21 12.81
N TYR A 241 -6.38 0.84 11.70
CA TYR A 241 -7.08 2.04 11.24
C TYR A 241 -7.10 2.17 9.72
N MET A 242 -8.28 2.42 9.15
CA MET A 242 -8.52 2.61 7.73
C MET A 242 -9.26 3.92 7.42
N SER A 243 -8.59 4.85 6.71
CA SER A 243 -9.18 6.12 6.30
C SER A 243 -8.38 6.88 5.23
N HIS A 244 -8.96 7.94 4.68
CA HIS A 244 -8.21 8.97 3.94
C HIS A 244 -7.30 9.75 4.90
N CYS A 245 -6.01 9.76 4.60
CA CYS A 245 -4.96 10.30 5.45
C CYS A 245 -3.94 11.10 4.63
N ARG A 246 -3.01 11.72 5.34
CA ARG A 246 -1.75 12.25 4.80
C ARG A 246 -0.61 11.89 5.74
N GLU A 247 0.61 12.14 5.29
CA GLU A 247 1.87 11.92 5.99
C GLU A 247 1.83 12.50 7.43
N CYS A 248 1.16 13.65 7.62
CA CYS A 248 1.09 14.39 8.89
C CYS A 248 -0.23 14.29 9.68
N VAL A 249 -1.25 13.56 9.20
CA VAL A 249 -2.57 13.55 9.86
C VAL A 249 -3.38 12.26 9.66
N LEU A 250 -3.95 11.76 10.76
CA LEU A 250 -5.04 10.78 10.78
C LEU A 250 -6.37 11.52 10.99
N ARG A 251 -7.34 11.30 10.09
CA ARG A 251 -8.59 12.08 10.04
C ARG A 251 -9.79 11.25 10.47
N PHE A 252 -10.52 11.77 11.47
CA PHE A 252 -11.77 11.19 11.97
C PHE A 252 -12.97 12.02 11.48
N ASN A 253 -14.17 11.82 12.03
CA ASN A 253 -15.37 12.50 11.54
C ASN A 253 -15.38 13.99 11.91
N ASP A 254 -15.03 14.28 13.15
CA ASP A 254 -15.21 15.54 13.87
C ASP A 254 -13.90 16.07 14.50
N PHE A 255 -12.82 15.28 14.50
CA PHE A 255 -11.48 15.67 14.96
C PHE A 255 -10.35 15.06 14.10
N ILE A 256 -9.10 15.42 14.39
CA ILE A 256 -7.89 14.83 13.80
C ILE A 256 -6.82 14.49 14.85
N TYR A 257 -6.01 13.46 14.58
CA TYR A 257 -4.71 13.26 15.22
C TYR A 257 -3.60 13.77 14.30
N CYS A 258 -2.77 14.69 14.79
CA CYS A 258 -1.66 15.31 14.07
C CYS A 258 -0.32 14.66 14.44
N GLY A 259 0.54 14.50 13.43
CA GLY A 259 1.90 13.99 13.58
C GLY A 259 2.91 14.98 14.18
N MET A 260 2.58 16.27 14.34
CA MET A 260 3.50 17.29 14.88
C MET A 260 4.13 16.84 16.20
N ASN A 261 5.44 16.58 16.20
CA ASN A 261 6.19 16.29 17.40
C ASN A 261 6.59 17.61 18.09
N ASN A 262 6.57 17.65 19.42
CA ASN A 262 6.91 18.86 20.18
C ASN A 262 8.42 19.21 20.15
N ILE A 263 9.24 18.30 19.64
CA ILE A 263 10.68 18.52 19.40
C ILE A 263 10.83 19.24 18.06
N ILE A 264 10.68 20.56 18.11
CA ILE A 264 11.03 21.48 17.02
C ILE A 264 12.54 21.75 17.10
N ASP A 265 13.35 20.74 16.75
CA ASP A 265 14.73 21.02 16.33
C ASP A 265 14.71 21.62 14.92
N GLU A 266 15.59 22.59 14.68
CA GLU A 266 15.65 23.38 13.44
C GLU A 266 16.24 22.60 12.25
N CYS A 267 15.70 21.42 11.92
CA CYS A 267 15.93 20.78 10.63
C CYS A 267 15.24 21.56 9.50
N LYS A 268 15.84 22.69 9.12
CA LYS A 268 15.65 23.30 7.80
C LYS A 268 16.24 22.36 6.76
N VAL A 269 15.38 21.53 6.16
CA VAL A 269 15.70 20.84 4.93
C VAL A 269 15.24 21.77 3.81
N ASP A 270 16.20 22.49 3.19
CA ASP A 270 15.92 23.62 2.29
C ASP A 270 15.03 23.25 1.07
N ASP A 271 14.93 21.96 0.74
CA ASP A 271 14.15 21.42 -0.39
C ASP A 271 12.73 20.90 -0.02
N LYS A 272 12.28 20.98 1.24
CA LYS A 272 10.96 20.44 1.67
C LYS A 272 9.90 21.49 1.97
N HIS A 273 8.64 21.16 1.70
CA HIS A 273 7.51 22.02 2.06
C HIS A 273 7.22 21.96 3.56
N LEU A 274 7.59 23.02 4.26
CA LEU A 274 7.22 23.23 5.66
C LEU A 274 5.70 23.41 5.79
N PRO A 275 5.01 22.69 6.69
CA PRO A 275 3.57 22.83 6.88
C PRO A 275 3.25 24.22 7.48
N CYS A 276 2.04 24.74 7.26
CA CYS A 276 1.62 26.06 7.78
C CYS A 276 1.92 26.24 9.29
N CYS A 277 1.69 25.16 10.07
CA CYS A 277 1.91 25.13 11.51
C CYS A 277 3.39 25.24 11.96
N TYR A 278 4.34 25.17 11.02
CA TYR A 278 5.75 25.50 11.26
C TYR A 278 5.94 27.01 11.46
N TYR A 279 5.24 27.84 10.69
CA TYR A 279 5.41 29.29 10.67
C TYR A 279 4.61 30.00 11.77
N ASP A 280 3.39 29.54 12.03
CA ASP A 280 2.59 29.90 13.20
C ASP A 280 1.86 28.64 13.67
N LYS A 281 2.01 28.26 14.94
CA LYS A 281 1.35 27.08 15.52
C LYS A 281 -0.18 27.14 15.44
N CYS A 282 -0.75 28.33 15.29
CA CYS A 282 -2.18 28.56 15.11
C CYS A 282 -2.63 28.38 13.65
N ASP A 283 -1.72 28.55 12.68
CA ASP A 283 -2.01 28.46 11.25
C ASP A 283 -2.00 27.00 10.77
N CYS A 284 -3.13 26.56 10.20
CA CYS A 284 -3.33 25.19 9.80
C CYS A 284 -4.44 25.10 8.77
N TYR A 285 -4.11 24.57 7.59
CA TYR A 285 -5.04 24.37 6.47
C TYR A 285 -6.30 23.52 6.80
N ILE A 286 -6.30 22.82 7.95
CA ILE A 286 -7.50 22.20 8.53
C ILE A 286 -8.03 23.12 9.62
N GLU A 287 -8.87 24.07 9.21
CA GLU A 287 -9.59 24.98 10.11
C GLU A 287 -10.84 24.30 10.72
N ASN A 288 -11.34 24.85 11.82
CA ASN A 288 -12.65 24.50 12.43
C ASN A 288 -12.85 23.03 12.81
N ILE A 289 -11.77 22.29 13.07
CA ILE A 289 -11.76 20.89 13.53
C ILE A 289 -10.81 20.76 14.72
N GLU A 290 -11.18 19.98 15.74
CA GLU A 290 -10.36 19.76 16.94
C GLU A 290 -9.13 18.88 16.64
N LYS A 291 -8.01 19.17 17.31
CA LYS A 291 -6.69 18.65 16.98
C LYS A 291 -6.04 18.04 18.21
N HIS A 292 -5.68 16.77 18.10
CA HIS A 292 -4.99 15.99 19.11
C HIS A 292 -3.61 15.57 18.61
N ASN A 293 -2.67 15.30 19.51
CA ASN A 293 -1.37 14.76 19.13
C ASN A 293 -1.45 13.25 18.94
N VAL A 294 -0.83 12.69 17.90
CA VAL A 294 -0.88 11.23 17.69
C VAL A 294 -0.20 10.44 18.83
N SER A 295 0.70 11.06 19.61
CA SER A 295 1.24 10.48 20.85
C SER A 295 0.23 10.30 21.99
N GLU A 296 -1.02 10.77 21.83
CA GLU A 296 -2.13 10.45 22.74
C GLU A 296 -2.68 9.03 22.47
N ILE A 297 -2.47 8.47 21.26
CA ILE A 297 -2.82 7.09 20.94
C ILE A 297 -1.75 6.16 21.51
N ASN A 298 -1.95 5.60 22.70
CA ASN A 298 -1.01 4.66 23.30
C ASN A 298 -1.34 3.20 22.93
N ALA A 299 -0.68 2.67 21.90
CA ALA A 299 -0.73 1.26 21.53
C ALA A 299 0.69 0.70 21.31
N SER A 300 0.84 -0.62 21.31
CA SER A 300 2.12 -1.29 21.03
C SER A 300 2.31 -1.56 19.53
N PHE A 301 1.28 -2.09 18.87
CA PHE A 301 1.23 -2.39 17.43
C PHE A 301 0.26 -1.45 16.69
N TYR A 302 0.64 -1.02 15.48
CA TYR A 302 -0.19 -0.16 14.63
C TYR A 302 -0.32 -0.78 13.23
N PHE A 303 -1.55 -0.88 12.72
CA PHE A 303 -1.81 -1.18 11.31
C PHE A 303 -2.50 0.04 10.67
N LEU A 304 -1.74 0.80 9.88
CA LEU A 304 -2.17 2.09 9.33
C LEU A 304 -2.47 1.97 7.84
N ASN A 305 -3.72 1.62 7.52
CA ASN A 305 -4.25 1.52 6.16
C ASN A 305 -4.74 2.90 5.68
N GLY A 306 -3.83 3.71 5.12
CA GLY A 306 -4.19 5.02 4.58
C GLY A 306 -3.11 5.62 3.69
N CYS A 307 -3.54 6.49 2.78
CA CYS A 307 -2.69 7.09 1.76
C CYS A 307 -1.46 7.78 2.37
N ASN A 308 -0.28 7.45 1.84
CA ASN A 308 1.03 8.06 2.10
C ASN A 308 1.50 8.08 3.57
N ILE A 309 0.79 7.48 4.54
CA ILE A 309 1.15 7.59 5.97
C ILE A 309 2.60 7.15 6.23
N GLY A 310 3.04 6.10 5.54
CA GLY A 310 4.40 5.58 5.65
C GLY A 310 5.45 6.32 4.83
N ASP A 311 5.10 7.30 3.99
CA ASP A 311 6.14 7.96 3.20
C ASP A 311 7.01 8.84 4.09
N LEU A 312 8.27 8.40 4.26
CA LEU A 312 9.20 8.89 5.26
C LEU A 312 10.18 9.88 4.63
N ASN A 313 11.24 9.36 3.99
CA ASN A 313 12.28 10.20 3.42
C ASN A 313 11.81 10.97 2.18
N ASN A 314 10.94 10.38 1.35
CA ASN A 314 10.38 11.05 0.17
C ASN A 314 9.18 11.96 0.50
N SER A 315 8.76 12.02 1.77
CA SER A 315 7.66 12.86 2.23
C SER A 315 7.84 14.31 1.79
N ILE A 316 6.77 14.91 1.29
CA ILE A 316 6.69 16.34 0.98
C ILE A 316 6.87 17.20 2.26
N ILE A 317 6.56 16.63 3.43
CA ILE A 317 6.58 17.26 4.75
C ILE A 317 7.85 16.79 5.52
N PRO A 318 8.45 17.61 6.41
CA PRO A 318 9.56 17.16 7.25
C PRO A 318 9.19 16.02 8.22
N TYR A 319 10.16 15.15 8.52
CA TYR A 319 9.97 13.95 9.33
C TYR A 319 9.28 14.21 10.67
N ASN A 320 9.70 15.24 11.42
CA ASN A 320 9.17 15.58 12.74
C ASN A 320 7.70 16.06 12.75
N TYR A 321 7.06 16.16 11.58
CA TYR A 321 5.62 16.43 11.45
C TYR A 321 4.82 15.22 10.93
N THR A 322 5.46 14.09 10.62
CA THR A 322 4.74 12.89 10.16
C THR A 322 4.12 12.10 11.31
N VAL A 323 3.03 11.39 11.03
CA VAL A 323 2.35 10.52 11.99
C VAL A 323 3.28 9.41 12.48
N VAL A 324 3.97 8.77 11.53
CA VAL A 324 4.82 7.61 11.78
C VAL A 324 6.04 7.97 12.63
N SER A 325 6.68 9.12 12.40
CA SER A 325 7.82 9.55 13.22
C SER A 325 7.42 9.74 14.68
N ASN A 326 6.30 10.42 14.92
CA ASN A 326 5.80 10.71 16.25
C ASN A 326 5.40 9.43 16.98
N LEU A 327 4.81 8.45 16.29
CA LEU A 327 4.56 7.12 16.84
C LEU A 327 5.86 6.38 17.22
N ILE A 328 6.88 6.38 16.35
CA ILE A 328 8.20 5.76 16.62
C ILE A 328 8.87 6.42 17.84
N GLU A 329 8.88 7.75 17.90
CA GLU A 329 9.49 8.55 18.97
C GLU A 329 8.70 8.49 20.30
N ASN A 330 7.41 8.09 20.24
CA ASN A 330 6.52 7.91 21.39
C ASN A 330 6.10 6.44 21.53
N ASN A 331 4.89 6.05 21.11
CA ASN A 331 4.23 4.88 21.67
C ASN A 331 4.54 3.55 20.97
N SER A 332 4.86 3.53 19.67
CA SER A 332 4.88 2.28 18.89
C SER A 332 6.12 1.40 19.11
N ILE A 333 5.91 0.09 19.09
CA ILE A 333 6.95 -0.94 18.98
C ILE A 333 6.99 -1.51 17.56
N SER A 334 5.83 -1.58 16.90
CA SER A 334 5.69 -2.00 15.50
C SER A 334 4.60 -1.19 14.80
N ILE A 335 4.87 -0.78 13.57
CA ILE A 335 3.92 -0.11 12.67
C ILE A 335 3.98 -0.82 11.32
N ILE A 336 2.84 -1.25 10.79
CA ILE A 336 2.70 -1.62 9.38
C ILE A 336 2.02 -0.46 8.63
N THR A 337 2.64 0.00 7.55
CA THR A 337 2.19 1.16 6.74
C THR A 337 2.54 0.99 5.27
N SER A 338 1.93 1.83 4.42
CA SER A 338 2.29 2.00 3.02
C SER A 338 2.67 3.45 2.71
N ALA A 339 3.61 3.64 1.78
CA ALA A 339 4.02 4.96 1.27
C ALA A 339 3.22 5.41 0.03
N GLY A 340 2.26 4.60 -0.43
CA GLY A 340 1.44 4.89 -1.62
C GLY A 340 0.01 5.36 -1.30
N ILE A 341 -0.71 5.78 -2.35
CA ILE A 341 -2.15 6.02 -2.31
C ILE A 341 -2.87 4.67 -2.22
N LYS A 342 -3.83 4.57 -1.30
CA LYS A 342 -4.61 3.35 -1.01
C LYS A 342 -6.08 3.52 -1.41
N THR A 343 -6.67 2.48 -2.01
CA THR A 343 -8.12 2.26 -2.11
C THR A 343 -8.71 1.84 -0.78
N GLY A 344 -7.99 1.01 -0.01
CA GLY A 344 -8.31 0.58 1.35
C GLY A 344 -9.47 -0.43 1.44
N ASN A 345 -9.15 -1.69 1.72
CA ASN A 345 -10.11 -2.76 2.00
C ASN A 345 -10.02 -3.20 3.48
N ILE A 346 -11.15 -3.17 4.18
CA ILE A 346 -11.21 -3.55 5.60
C ILE A 346 -10.79 -5.00 5.87
N ALA A 347 -10.84 -5.88 4.87
CA ALA A 347 -10.31 -7.24 4.96
C ALA A 347 -8.81 -7.27 5.28
N GLU A 348 -8.02 -6.27 4.85
CA GLU A 348 -6.60 -6.15 5.22
C GLU A 348 -6.42 -5.95 6.73
N ASN A 349 -7.20 -5.02 7.28
CA ASN A 349 -7.23 -4.68 8.69
C ASN A 349 -7.71 -5.88 9.54
N ILE A 350 -8.74 -6.58 9.09
CA ILE A 350 -9.29 -7.78 9.76
C ILE A 350 -8.29 -8.96 9.68
N LEU A 351 -7.56 -9.11 8.57
CA LEU A 351 -6.50 -10.10 8.43
C LEU A 351 -5.33 -9.81 9.37
N ALA A 352 -4.87 -8.55 9.43
CA ALA A 352 -3.80 -8.10 10.33
C ALA A 352 -4.11 -8.46 11.80
N HIS A 353 -5.32 -8.09 12.24
CA HIS A 353 -5.84 -8.41 13.56
C HIS A 353 -5.85 -9.92 13.84
N ASN A 354 -6.45 -10.71 12.93
CA ASN A 354 -6.55 -12.16 13.10
C ASN A 354 -5.19 -12.83 13.19
N LEU A 355 -4.22 -12.47 12.35
CA LEU A 355 -2.87 -13.03 12.37
C LEU A 355 -2.15 -12.68 13.69
N LEU A 356 -2.26 -11.43 14.17
CA LEU A 356 -1.67 -11.00 15.44
C LEU A 356 -2.20 -11.83 16.63
N TYR A 357 -3.53 -12.04 16.70
CA TYR A 357 -4.16 -12.82 17.77
C TYR A 357 -3.86 -14.33 17.71
N ASN A 358 -3.50 -14.84 16.53
CA ASN A 358 -3.03 -16.22 16.32
C ASN A 358 -1.50 -16.37 16.49
N GLY A 359 -0.80 -15.35 16.99
CA GLY A 359 0.61 -15.43 17.40
C GLY A 359 1.63 -15.31 16.26
N TYR A 360 1.20 -14.87 15.08
CA TYR A 360 2.09 -14.53 13.97
C TYR A 360 2.96 -13.33 14.37
N SER A 361 4.23 -13.34 13.94
CA SER A 361 5.07 -12.16 14.06
C SER A 361 4.71 -11.11 13.03
N VAL A 362 4.94 -9.83 13.33
CA VAL A 362 4.56 -8.72 12.45
C VAL A 362 5.25 -8.74 11.09
N GLY A 363 6.41 -9.40 10.97
CA GLY A 363 7.01 -9.69 9.66
C GLY A 363 6.22 -10.73 8.85
N GLU A 364 5.65 -11.74 9.51
CA GLU A 364 4.74 -12.72 8.87
C GLU A 364 3.40 -12.06 8.52
N ILE A 365 2.90 -11.16 9.37
CA ILE A 365 1.68 -10.36 9.13
C ILE A 365 1.86 -9.47 7.89
N GLU A 366 2.96 -8.72 7.80
CA GLU A 366 3.29 -7.90 6.64
C GLU A 366 3.38 -8.74 5.35
N ASN A 367 3.94 -9.95 5.44
CA ASN A 367 4.02 -10.86 4.29
C ASN A 367 2.65 -11.37 3.84
N GLU A 368 1.86 -11.91 4.75
CA GLU A 368 0.55 -12.49 4.44
C GLU A 368 -0.47 -11.43 3.98
N ILE A 369 -0.39 -10.19 4.47
CA ILE A 369 -1.20 -9.07 3.94
C ILE A 369 -0.78 -8.71 2.51
N ASN A 370 0.52 -8.61 2.22
CA ASN A 370 0.99 -8.36 0.85
C ASN A 370 0.61 -9.50 -0.11
N LYS A 371 0.64 -10.77 0.34
CA LYS A 371 0.13 -11.93 -0.41
C LYS A 371 -1.38 -11.89 -0.63
N PHE A 372 -2.16 -11.46 0.38
CA PHE A 372 -3.60 -11.25 0.26
C PHE A 372 -3.93 -10.16 -0.78
N LEU A 373 -3.17 -9.07 -0.81
CA LEU A 373 -3.30 -8.03 -1.84
C LEU A 373 -2.98 -8.60 -3.25
N GLU A 374 -1.92 -9.39 -3.38
CA GLU A 374 -1.54 -10.05 -4.64
C GLU A 374 -2.65 -10.98 -5.17
N TYR A 375 -3.17 -11.86 -4.30
CA TYR A 375 -4.22 -12.80 -4.63
C TYR A 375 -5.52 -12.08 -5.02
N SER A 376 -5.93 -11.10 -4.20
CA SER A 376 -7.21 -10.42 -4.37
C SER A 376 -7.21 -9.46 -5.57
N LYS A 377 -6.03 -8.98 -6.01
CA LYS A 377 -5.87 -7.95 -7.04
C LYS A 377 -6.69 -6.70 -6.73
N ILE A 378 -6.80 -6.41 -5.42
CA ILE A 378 -7.56 -5.26 -4.91
C ILE A 378 -6.69 -4.01 -4.87
N GLU A 379 -5.38 -4.21 -4.70
CA GLU A 379 -4.44 -3.12 -4.48
C GLU A 379 -2.99 -3.55 -4.70
N THR A 380 -2.10 -2.64 -4.32
CA THR A 380 -0.66 -2.69 -4.51
C THR A 380 0.03 -3.31 -3.29
N ASN A 381 0.95 -4.25 -3.49
CA ASN A 381 1.71 -4.93 -2.43
C ASN A 381 2.78 -4.01 -1.78
N ASN A 382 2.33 -2.91 -1.16
CA ASN A 382 3.16 -1.80 -0.74
C ASN A 382 3.25 -1.64 0.79
N TYR A 383 2.78 -2.62 1.58
CA TYR A 383 2.99 -2.58 3.02
C TYR A 383 4.44 -2.87 3.40
N PHE A 384 4.91 -2.20 4.44
CA PHE A 384 6.14 -2.49 5.17
C PHE A 384 5.93 -2.42 6.66
N LEU A 385 6.82 -3.13 7.34
CA LEU A 385 7.03 -3.07 8.77
C LEU A 385 8.11 -2.02 9.12
N LEU A 386 7.75 -1.15 10.05
CA LEU A 386 8.68 -0.36 10.86
C LEU A 386 8.65 -0.94 12.29
N GLY A 387 9.81 -1.25 12.84
CA GLY A 387 9.95 -2.08 14.05
C GLY A 387 10.37 -3.53 13.74
N ASP A 388 10.45 -4.34 14.78
CA ASP A 388 11.09 -5.65 14.76
C ASP A 388 10.23 -6.72 14.06
N PRO A 389 10.71 -7.38 12.99
CA PRO A 389 9.99 -8.45 12.30
C PRO A 389 9.62 -9.66 13.16
N LEU A 390 10.30 -9.89 14.29
CA LEU A 390 10.00 -10.98 15.22
C LEU A 390 9.00 -10.59 16.32
N PHE A 391 8.63 -9.32 16.44
CA PHE A 391 7.62 -8.87 17.41
C PHE A 391 6.31 -9.66 17.20
N ARG A 392 5.84 -10.32 18.27
CA ARG A 392 4.60 -11.10 18.28
C ARG A 392 3.97 -11.03 19.65
N VAL A 393 2.67 -11.28 19.69
CA VAL A 393 1.92 -11.44 20.93
C VAL A 393 1.96 -12.92 21.33
N SER A 394 1.84 -13.23 22.62
CA SER A 394 1.53 -14.58 23.08
C SER A 394 0.11 -14.97 22.66
N GLY A 395 -0.03 -15.37 21.39
CA GLY A 395 -1.31 -15.72 20.78
C GLY A 395 -1.93 -16.99 21.36
N LYS A 396 -3.19 -17.23 21.01
CA LYS A 396 -3.79 -18.56 21.22
C LYS A 396 -3.10 -19.54 20.28
N SER A 397 -2.82 -20.75 20.74
CA SER A 397 -2.37 -21.83 19.86
C SER A 397 -3.40 -22.03 18.75
N ILE A 398 -2.99 -21.95 17.49
CA ILE A 398 -3.86 -22.18 16.32
C ILE A 398 -4.58 -23.51 16.52
N ILE A 399 -5.89 -23.47 16.74
CA ILE A 399 -6.71 -24.66 16.86
C ILE A 399 -6.87 -25.19 15.43
N SER A 400 -6.25 -26.33 15.14
CA SER A 400 -6.35 -26.96 13.83
C SER A 400 -7.80 -27.42 13.61
N ALA A 401 -8.58 -26.62 12.87
CA ALA A 401 -9.93 -26.95 12.47
C ALA A 401 -9.97 -28.33 11.79
N LYS A 402 -10.98 -29.14 12.08
CA LYS A 402 -11.10 -30.47 11.48
C LYS A 402 -11.60 -30.35 10.04
N TYR A 403 -10.75 -30.68 9.08
CA TYR A 403 -11.10 -30.70 7.67
C TYR A 403 -11.03 -32.10 7.05
N LYS A 404 -11.81 -32.31 6.00
CA LYS A 404 -11.75 -33.45 5.08
C LYS A 404 -11.59 -32.92 3.66
N LYS A 405 -10.88 -33.67 2.81
CA LYS A 405 -10.70 -33.35 1.39
C LYS A 405 -11.09 -34.54 0.52
N SER A 406 -11.59 -34.26 -0.67
CA SER A 406 -11.81 -35.25 -1.73
C SER A 406 -11.60 -34.60 -3.10
N LEU A 407 -10.77 -35.21 -3.93
CA LEU A 407 -10.62 -34.82 -5.33
C LEU A 407 -11.71 -35.51 -6.17
N LEU A 408 -12.41 -34.75 -7.00
CA LEU A 408 -13.48 -35.22 -7.87
C LEU A 408 -12.94 -35.58 -9.27
N ASP A 409 -13.70 -36.41 -10.01
CA ASP A 409 -13.33 -36.93 -11.33
C ASP A 409 -13.08 -35.84 -12.40
N ASP A 410 -13.61 -34.63 -12.20
CA ASP A 410 -13.44 -33.47 -13.08
C ASP A 410 -12.18 -32.63 -12.75
N GLY A 411 -11.37 -33.07 -11.77
CA GLY A 411 -10.20 -32.36 -11.27
C GLY A 411 -10.51 -31.31 -10.20
N THR A 412 -11.76 -31.21 -9.73
CA THR A 412 -12.14 -30.28 -8.66
C THR A 412 -11.75 -30.82 -7.29
N LEU A 413 -11.03 -30.04 -6.47
CA LEU A 413 -10.83 -30.36 -5.06
C LEU A 413 -12.04 -29.88 -4.25
N ASP A 414 -12.65 -30.76 -3.44
CA ASP A 414 -13.74 -30.47 -2.51
C ASP A 414 -13.22 -30.57 -1.07
N VAL A 415 -13.37 -29.50 -0.28
CA VAL A 415 -12.83 -29.37 1.07
C VAL A 415 -13.97 -29.06 2.04
N GLN A 416 -14.23 -29.96 3.00
CA GLN A 416 -15.21 -29.78 4.07
C GLN A 416 -14.51 -29.46 5.39
N ILE A 417 -14.87 -28.35 6.02
CA ILE A 417 -14.34 -27.84 7.28
C ILE A 417 -15.41 -27.99 8.37
N SER A 418 -15.01 -28.31 9.59
CA SER A 418 -15.92 -28.56 10.73
C SER A 418 -15.33 -28.12 12.07
N GLU A 419 -16.22 -27.88 13.04
CA GLU A 419 -15.91 -27.45 14.42
C GLU A 419 -15.38 -26.00 14.52
N ILE A 420 -15.78 -25.12 13.58
CA ILE A 420 -15.21 -23.77 13.44
C ILE A 420 -15.93 -22.66 14.21
N GLN A 421 -17.05 -22.95 14.88
CA GLN A 421 -17.98 -21.91 15.39
C GLN A 421 -17.35 -20.93 16.42
N ASN A 422 -16.23 -21.29 17.04
CA ASN A 422 -15.51 -20.44 18.00
C ASN A 422 -14.31 -19.68 17.41
N GLU A 423 -13.96 -19.97 16.15
CA GLU A 423 -12.79 -19.43 15.47
C GLU A 423 -13.14 -18.17 14.66
N THR A 424 -12.12 -17.37 14.35
CA THR A 424 -12.19 -16.23 13.42
C THR A 424 -11.21 -16.36 12.26
N TYR A 425 -10.31 -17.35 12.31
CA TYR A 425 -9.21 -17.59 11.38
C TYR A 425 -8.99 -19.09 11.19
N ILE A 426 -8.75 -19.54 9.95
CA ILE A 426 -8.53 -20.95 9.60
C ILE A 426 -7.48 -21.00 8.48
N GLU A 427 -6.49 -21.90 8.60
CA GLU A 427 -5.62 -22.31 7.50
C GLU A 427 -5.88 -23.76 7.10
N ILE A 428 -5.85 -24.06 5.81
CA ILE A 428 -6.00 -25.42 5.27
C ILE A 428 -4.99 -25.61 4.14
N PRO A 429 -4.06 -26.58 4.22
CA PRO A 429 -3.20 -26.91 3.09
C PRO A 429 -4.06 -27.43 1.92
N ILE A 430 -3.71 -27.13 0.68
CA ILE A 430 -4.38 -27.58 -0.56
C ILE A 430 -3.37 -28.07 -1.60
N ASP A 431 -2.32 -28.74 -1.12
CA ASP A 431 -1.18 -29.26 -1.89
C ASP A 431 -1.56 -30.24 -3.03
N GLU A 432 -2.83 -30.71 -3.06
CA GLU A 432 -3.38 -31.54 -4.13
C GLU A 432 -3.54 -30.81 -5.48
N LEU A 433 -3.47 -29.47 -5.49
CA LEU A 433 -3.64 -28.64 -6.69
C LEU A 433 -2.35 -27.88 -7.06
N THR A 434 -2.05 -27.87 -8.37
CA THR A 434 -0.89 -27.15 -8.92
C THR A 434 -1.31 -26.20 -10.06
N GLY A 435 -0.56 -25.10 -10.23
CA GLY A 435 -0.81 -24.10 -11.27
C GLY A 435 -1.74 -22.96 -10.85
N CYS A 436 -2.42 -22.33 -11.82
CA CYS A 436 -3.39 -21.27 -11.60
C CYS A 436 -4.75 -21.86 -11.22
N ILE A 437 -5.15 -21.63 -9.97
CA ILE A 437 -6.23 -22.36 -9.30
C ILE A 437 -7.40 -21.40 -9.03
N PHE A 438 -8.62 -21.84 -9.34
CA PHE A 438 -9.85 -21.05 -9.22
C PHE A 438 -10.80 -21.69 -8.21
N ILE A 439 -11.31 -20.93 -7.24
CA ILE A 439 -12.40 -21.40 -6.37
C ILE A 439 -13.70 -21.35 -7.18
N ASN A 440 -14.28 -22.52 -7.42
CA ASN A 440 -15.50 -22.73 -8.19
C ASN A 440 -16.77 -22.41 -7.38
N ASP A 441 -16.76 -22.72 -6.08
CA ASP A 441 -17.93 -22.56 -5.20
C ASP A 441 -17.52 -22.55 -3.72
N ILE A 442 -18.29 -21.85 -2.88
CA ILE A 442 -18.21 -21.93 -1.41
C ILE A 442 -19.63 -22.13 -0.88
N LEU A 443 -19.86 -23.31 -0.31
CA LEU A 443 -21.15 -23.76 0.19
C LEU A 443 -21.18 -23.68 1.72
N PHE A 444 -22.11 -22.88 2.23
CA PHE A 444 -22.44 -22.79 3.65
C PHE A 444 -23.63 -23.68 3.96
N ASP A 445 -23.69 -24.23 5.18
CA ASP A 445 -24.90 -24.92 5.63
C ASP A 445 -26.06 -23.91 5.73
N LYS A 446 -27.09 -24.12 4.91
CA LYS A 446 -28.06 -23.09 4.49
C LYS A 446 -28.98 -22.59 5.60
N GLN A 447 -28.91 -23.15 6.81
CA GLN A 447 -29.78 -22.79 7.92
C GLN A 447 -29.27 -21.63 8.80
N LEU A 448 -27.98 -21.24 8.70
CA LEU A 448 -27.35 -20.31 9.66
C LEU A 448 -26.46 -19.19 9.06
N TYR A 449 -26.47 -18.98 7.74
CA TYR A 449 -25.69 -17.91 7.11
C TYR A 449 -26.32 -16.52 7.34
N ASP A 450 -25.94 -15.86 8.44
CA ASP A 450 -26.21 -14.44 8.63
C ASP A 450 -25.26 -13.61 7.75
N LYS A 451 -25.83 -12.79 6.86
CA LYS A 451 -25.10 -11.87 5.96
C LYS A 451 -24.22 -10.84 6.68
N LYS A 452 -24.26 -10.75 8.01
CA LYS A 452 -23.48 -9.81 8.84
C LYS A 452 -22.06 -10.27 9.19
N ASN A 453 -21.76 -11.56 9.00
CA ASN A 453 -20.41 -12.09 9.20
C ASN A 453 -19.72 -12.17 7.84
N ASP A 454 -19.02 -11.10 7.46
CA ASP A 454 -18.17 -11.10 6.28
C ASP A 454 -17.05 -12.13 6.46
N ILE A 455 -17.12 -13.20 5.67
CA ILE A 455 -16.11 -14.26 5.57
C ILE A 455 -15.26 -13.94 4.34
N TYR A 456 -13.97 -13.73 4.57
CA TYR A 456 -12.96 -13.47 3.57
C TYR A 456 -12.08 -14.72 3.38
N PHE A 457 -11.44 -14.84 2.22
CA PHE A 457 -10.52 -15.93 1.93
C PHE A 457 -9.44 -15.52 0.93
N TYR A 458 -8.33 -16.26 0.92
CA TYR A 458 -7.35 -16.24 -0.17
C TYR A 458 -6.55 -17.54 -0.24
N ILE A 459 -5.95 -17.80 -1.39
CA ILE A 459 -4.98 -18.90 -1.57
C ILE A 459 -3.59 -18.29 -1.63
N THR A 460 -2.64 -18.89 -0.92
CA THR A 460 -1.24 -18.48 -0.90
C THR A 460 -0.30 -19.69 -0.93
N LYS A 461 0.93 -19.47 -1.37
CA LYS A 461 1.99 -20.49 -1.29
C LYS A 461 2.64 -20.48 0.08
N CYS A 462 3.01 -21.66 0.54
CA CYS A 462 3.85 -21.86 1.71
C CYS A 462 5.30 -21.44 1.42
N LYS A 463 6.18 -21.42 2.44
CA LYS A 463 7.62 -21.18 2.22
C LYS A 463 8.26 -22.26 1.33
N ASP A 464 7.76 -23.50 1.42
CA ASP A 464 8.04 -24.55 0.44
C ASP A 464 7.24 -24.28 -0.85
N ALA A 465 7.92 -23.98 -1.96
CA ALA A 465 7.30 -23.42 -3.18
C ALA A 465 6.24 -24.31 -3.88
N ASP A 466 6.22 -25.61 -3.57
CA ASP A 466 5.28 -26.61 -4.10
C ASP A 466 4.01 -26.77 -3.23
N ARG A 467 3.99 -26.21 -2.02
CA ARG A 467 2.86 -26.31 -1.09
C ARG A 467 1.98 -25.07 -1.13
N GLN A 468 0.68 -25.28 -0.99
CA GLN A 468 -0.33 -24.22 -1.05
C GLN A 468 -1.28 -24.31 0.14
N LYS A 469 -1.82 -23.17 0.58
CA LYS A 469 -2.86 -23.12 1.60
C LYS A 469 -3.98 -22.17 1.22
N LEU A 470 -5.20 -22.58 1.55
CA LEU A 470 -6.39 -21.75 1.63
C LEU A 470 -6.44 -21.15 3.05
N ILE A 471 -6.58 -19.83 3.13
CA ILE A 471 -6.81 -19.11 4.38
C ILE A 471 -8.23 -18.56 4.34
N ILE A 472 -8.99 -18.75 5.42
CA ILE A 472 -10.36 -18.25 5.60
C ILE A 472 -10.40 -17.49 6.92
N PHE A 473 -10.95 -16.27 6.90
CA PHE A 473 -10.98 -15.41 8.08
C PHE A 473 -12.23 -14.52 8.10
N SER A 474 -12.55 -13.97 9.27
CA SER A 474 -13.74 -13.16 9.48
C SER A 474 -13.56 -12.14 10.60
N ARG A 475 -14.45 -11.14 10.66
CA ARG A 475 -14.46 -10.11 11.71
C ARG A 475 -14.83 -10.66 13.09
N ALA A 476 -15.76 -11.61 13.13
CA ALA A 476 -16.34 -12.17 14.33
C ALA A 476 -16.49 -13.68 14.18
N LYS A 477 -16.60 -14.40 15.30
CA LYS A 477 -16.62 -15.87 15.33
C LYS A 477 -17.61 -16.44 14.31
N PHE A 478 -17.19 -17.47 13.56
CA PHE A 478 -18.02 -18.05 12.49
C PHE A 478 -19.41 -18.45 13.02
N SER A 479 -20.48 -17.98 12.37
CA SER A 479 -21.87 -18.29 12.76
C SER A 479 -22.30 -19.70 12.39
N VAL A 480 -21.49 -20.40 11.59
CA VAL A 480 -21.70 -21.78 11.13
C VAL A 480 -20.64 -22.69 11.73
N ASN A 481 -21.00 -23.94 11.99
CA ASN A 481 -20.05 -24.94 12.48
C ASN A 481 -19.31 -25.69 11.35
N THR A 482 -19.72 -25.49 10.10
CA THR A 482 -19.22 -26.18 8.91
C THR A 482 -19.21 -25.26 7.68
N ILE A 483 -18.20 -25.43 6.82
CA ILE A 483 -18.04 -24.75 5.51
C ILE A 483 -17.55 -25.79 4.49
N GLN A 484 -17.98 -25.69 3.23
CA GLN A 484 -17.50 -26.52 2.11
C GLN A 484 -16.98 -25.64 0.96
N VAL A 485 -15.85 -26.00 0.34
CA VAL A 485 -15.15 -25.21 -0.70
C VAL A 485 -14.77 -26.09 -1.89
N LYS A 486 -14.97 -25.62 -3.13
CA LYS A 486 -14.67 -26.35 -4.39
C LYS A 486 -13.74 -25.58 -5.32
N ILE A 487 -12.79 -26.24 -6.01
CA ILE A 487 -11.64 -25.56 -6.67
C ILE A 487 -11.13 -26.25 -7.98
N SER A 488 -10.99 -25.57 -9.16
CA SER A 488 -10.44 -26.13 -10.45
C SER A 488 -9.74 -25.13 -11.44
N ASN A 489 -9.59 -25.42 -12.76
CA ASN A 489 -8.35 -25.10 -13.55
C ASN A 489 -8.36 -24.83 -15.15
N ASN A 490 -9.43 -24.51 -15.93
CA ASN A 490 -9.44 -24.74 -17.43
C ASN A 490 -10.08 -23.65 -18.40
N ASP A 491 -9.57 -23.45 -19.67
CA ASP A 491 -10.09 -22.49 -20.73
C ASP A 491 -9.54 -22.67 -22.20
N ASN A 492 -10.31 -22.37 -23.30
CA ASN A 492 -9.82 -21.86 -24.62
C ASN A 492 -10.87 -21.37 -25.70
N PHE A 493 -12.03 -22.03 -25.93
CA PHE A 493 -12.96 -21.58 -27.00
C PHE A 493 -13.74 -20.29 -26.64
N GLU A 494 -13.68 -19.91 -25.37
CA GLU A 494 -14.33 -18.73 -24.82
C GLU A 494 -13.66 -17.43 -25.30
N GLN A 495 -12.35 -17.46 -25.55
CA GLN A 495 -11.51 -16.28 -25.80
C GLN A 495 -11.98 -15.42 -26.98
N GLN A 496 -12.40 -16.01 -28.11
CA GLN A 496 -12.87 -15.26 -29.29
C GLN A 496 -14.30 -14.71 -29.12
N ILE A 497 -15.11 -15.35 -28.28
CA ILE A 497 -16.42 -14.82 -27.89
C ILE A 497 -16.23 -13.68 -26.87
N ASN A 498 -15.24 -13.80 -25.99
CA ASN A 498 -14.87 -12.77 -25.02
C ASN A 498 -14.35 -11.52 -25.73
N GLU A 499 -13.52 -11.63 -26.79
CA GLU A 499 -13.11 -10.46 -27.61
C GLU A 499 -14.32 -9.65 -28.14
N LEU A 500 -15.44 -10.31 -28.47
CA LEU A 500 -16.66 -9.63 -28.94
C LEU A 500 -17.57 -9.13 -27.82
N LYS A 501 -17.53 -9.74 -26.64
CA LYS A 501 -18.09 -9.16 -25.42
C LYS A 501 -17.34 -7.88 -25.10
N GLU A 502 -16.01 -7.89 -25.08
CA GLU A 502 -15.16 -6.73 -24.78
C GLU A 502 -15.50 -5.49 -25.62
N TYR A 503 -15.77 -5.61 -26.93
CA TYR A 503 -16.18 -4.45 -27.73
C TYR A 503 -17.55 -3.88 -27.32
N LEU A 504 -18.51 -4.74 -26.95
CA LEU A 504 -19.80 -4.30 -26.38
C LEU A 504 -19.61 -3.73 -24.97
N ASP A 505 -18.69 -4.30 -24.21
CA ASP A 505 -18.30 -3.82 -22.90
C ASP A 505 -17.73 -2.40 -23.03
N ARG A 506 -16.77 -2.15 -23.93
CA ARG A 506 -16.18 -0.81 -24.20
C ARG A 506 -17.25 0.22 -24.60
N ILE A 507 -18.25 -0.16 -25.39
CA ILE A 507 -19.39 0.74 -25.71
C ILE A 507 -20.21 1.06 -24.45
N ASN A 508 -20.55 0.06 -23.65
CA ASN A 508 -21.36 0.25 -22.45
C ASN A 508 -20.61 1.06 -21.38
N PHE A 509 -19.29 0.86 -21.23
CA PHE A 509 -18.43 1.70 -20.39
C PHE A 509 -18.59 3.18 -20.73
N LEU A 510 -18.34 3.54 -21.99
CA LEU A 510 -18.40 4.94 -22.44
C LEU A 510 -19.82 5.51 -22.31
N LYS A 511 -20.86 4.70 -22.55
CA LYS A 511 -22.26 5.07 -22.35
C LYS A 511 -22.63 5.29 -20.87
N GLU A 512 -21.90 4.69 -19.94
CA GLU A 512 -22.12 4.83 -18.49
C GLU A 512 -21.30 5.97 -17.90
N GLN A 513 -20.06 6.20 -18.37
CA GLN A 513 -19.22 7.31 -17.92
C GLN A 513 -19.85 8.66 -18.26
N PHE A 514 -20.43 8.80 -19.45
CA PHE A 514 -21.02 10.05 -19.93
C PHE A 514 -22.55 10.03 -19.94
N PRO A 515 -23.25 11.10 -19.55
CA PRO A 515 -24.72 11.17 -19.53
C PRO A 515 -25.33 11.35 -20.94
N LEU A 516 -25.01 10.42 -21.86
CA LEU A 516 -25.41 10.41 -23.27
C LEU A 516 -26.56 9.43 -23.57
N GLU A 517 -27.20 8.89 -22.52
CA GLU A 517 -28.04 7.68 -22.57
C GLU A 517 -29.15 7.69 -23.64
N ASN A 518 -29.71 8.85 -23.98
CA ASN A 518 -30.81 8.96 -24.94
C ASN A 518 -30.36 8.93 -26.41
N ILE A 519 -29.11 9.27 -26.72
CA ILE A 519 -28.64 9.45 -28.11
C ILE A 519 -28.30 8.11 -28.77
N TYR A 520 -27.67 7.19 -28.02
CA TYR A 520 -27.09 5.96 -28.59
C TYR A 520 -27.90 4.68 -28.33
N LYS A 521 -28.92 4.72 -27.47
CA LYS A 521 -29.73 3.57 -27.02
C LYS A 521 -30.19 2.64 -28.15
N GLY A 522 -30.73 3.19 -29.23
CA GLY A 522 -31.20 2.41 -30.39
C GLY A 522 -30.09 1.68 -31.15
N LYS A 523 -28.90 2.29 -31.27
CA LYS A 523 -27.74 1.68 -31.95
C LYS A 523 -27.14 0.54 -31.11
N ILE A 524 -27.10 0.70 -29.79
CA ILE A 524 -26.58 -0.31 -28.85
C ILE A 524 -27.49 -1.55 -28.84
N ILE A 525 -28.81 -1.38 -28.78
CA ILE A 525 -29.79 -2.48 -28.80
C ILE A 525 -29.67 -3.33 -30.08
N ASP A 526 -29.38 -2.73 -31.25
CA ASP A 526 -29.11 -3.49 -32.47
C ASP A 526 -27.83 -4.34 -32.35
N ILE A 527 -26.75 -3.82 -31.77
CA ILE A 527 -25.53 -4.59 -31.52
C ILE A 527 -25.80 -5.77 -30.57
N GLU A 528 -26.47 -5.55 -29.44
CA GLU A 528 -26.80 -6.62 -28.48
C GLU A 528 -27.64 -7.75 -29.11
N ASN A 529 -28.63 -7.39 -29.92
CA ASN A 529 -29.49 -8.34 -30.62
C ASN A 529 -28.72 -9.13 -31.69
N ASN A 530 -27.72 -8.53 -32.33
CA ASN A 530 -26.86 -9.23 -33.29
C ASN A 530 -25.83 -10.12 -32.57
N LEU A 531 -25.26 -9.70 -31.44
CA LEU A 531 -24.36 -10.52 -30.61
C LEU A 531 -25.07 -11.76 -30.06
N LYS A 532 -26.31 -11.63 -29.57
CA LYS A 532 -27.15 -12.78 -29.14
C LYS A 532 -27.34 -13.81 -30.25
N LYS A 533 -27.57 -13.37 -31.50
CA LYS A 533 -27.69 -14.26 -32.67
C LYS A 533 -26.36 -14.97 -33.01
N VAL A 534 -25.22 -14.34 -32.78
CA VAL A 534 -23.90 -14.98 -32.96
C VAL A 534 -23.64 -16.00 -31.85
N LEU A 535 -23.88 -15.64 -30.59
CA LEU A 535 -23.74 -16.55 -29.43
C LEU A 535 -24.58 -17.83 -29.57
N MET A 536 -25.84 -17.72 -30.01
CA MET A 536 -26.68 -18.89 -30.27
C MET A 536 -26.08 -19.81 -31.35
N LYS A 537 -25.57 -19.25 -32.44
CA LYS A 537 -24.92 -20.03 -33.51
C LYS A 537 -23.66 -20.75 -33.03
N CYS A 538 -22.91 -20.17 -32.10
CA CYS A 538 -21.74 -20.81 -31.49
C CYS A 538 -22.14 -21.98 -30.58
N LYS A 539 -23.16 -21.83 -29.72
CA LYS A 539 -23.61 -22.89 -28.80
C LYS A 539 -24.09 -24.17 -29.51
N THR A 540 -24.58 -24.05 -30.75
CA THR A 540 -25.06 -25.18 -31.56
C THR A 540 -24.10 -25.55 -32.71
N TYR A 541 -22.86 -25.06 -32.69
CA TYR A 541 -21.95 -25.17 -33.83
C TYR A 541 -21.41 -26.60 -34.01
N LYS A 542 -21.73 -27.22 -35.15
CA LYS A 542 -21.02 -28.39 -35.67
C LYS A 542 -20.10 -27.92 -36.80
N PHE A 543 -18.82 -28.29 -36.72
CA PHE A 543 -17.79 -27.74 -37.60
C PHE A 543 -18.07 -28.02 -39.09
N SER A 544 -18.09 -26.95 -39.90
CA SER A 544 -18.14 -27.03 -41.36
C SER A 544 -17.49 -25.79 -41.98
N ILE A 545 -16.85 -25.94 -43.14
CA ILE A 545 -16.10 -24.83 -43.79
C ILE A 545 -17.03 -23.64 -44.11
N ASN A 546 -18.22 -23.91 -44.66
CA ASN A 546 -19.21 -22.86 -44.95
C ASN A 546 -19.79 -22.24 -43.67
N GLY A 547 -19.98 -23.03 -42.61
CA GLY A 547 -20.40 -22.52 -41.30
C GLY A 547 -19.37 -21.57 -40.69
N PHE A 548 -18.09 -21.95 -40.74
CA PHE A 548 -16.95 -21.15 -40.27
C PHE A 548 -16.84 -19.81 -41.02
N LEU A 549 -16.90 -19.84 -42.36
CA LEU A 549 -16.82 -18.61 -43.19
C LEU A 549 -18.00 -17.66 -42.93
N ASN A 550 -19.22 -18.20 -42.80
CA ASN A 550 -20.41 -17.40 -42.48
C ASN A 550 -20.35 -16.78 -41.07
N LEU A 551 -19.80 -17.50 -40.09
CA LEU A 551 -19.57 -16.99 -38.74
C LEU A 551 -18.51 -15.87 -38.76
N LYS A 552 -17.37 -16.09 -39.42
CA LYS A 552 -16.28 -15.10 -39.59
C LYS A 552 -16.76 -13.81 -40.27
N ASN A 553 -17.58 -13.90 -41.31
CA ASN A 553 -18.17 -12.73 -41.99
C ASN A 553 -19.18 -11.99 -41.11
N SER A 554 -19.95 -12.72 -40.29
CA SER A 554 -20.87 -12.11 -39.32
C SER A 554 -20.10 -11.30 -38.26
N ILE A 555 -18.98 -11.83 -37.78
CA ILE A 555 -18.07 -11.18 -36.83
C ILE A 555 -17.47 -9.91 -37.44
N LEU A 556 -16.96 -9.98 -38.68
CA LEU A 556 -16.38 -8.83 -39.38
C LEU A 556 -17.37 -7.68 -39.57
N ASN A 557 -18.63 -7.99 -39.90
CA ASN A 557 -19.68 -6.98 -40.04
C ASN A 557 -20.09 -6.34 -38.70
N MET A 558 -19.96 -7.04 -37.57
CA MET A 558 -20.15 -6.42 -36.26
C MET A 558 -19.02 -5.43 -35.95
N LYS A 559 -17.74 -5.75 -36.23
CA LYS A 559 -16.61 -4.84 -35.99
C LYS A 559 -16.78 -3.47 -36.67
N LYS A 560 -17.25 -3.45 -37.92
CA LYS A 560 -17.58 -2.18 -38.62
C LYS A 560 -18.70 -1.36 -37.97
N LYS A 561 -19.69 -2.01 -37.33
CA LYS A 561 -20.73 -1.30 -36.56
C LYS A 561 -20.18 -0.69 -35.27
N PHE A 562 -19.24 -1.36 -34.60
CA PHE A 562 -18.57 -0.84 -33.42
C PHE A 562 -17.77 0.45 -33.73
N GLU A 563 -16.95 0.43 -34.79
CA GLU A 563 -16.11 1.56 -35.22
C GLU A 563 -16.91 2.88 -35.37
N HIS A 564 -18.05 2.86 -36.06
CA HIS A 564 -18.89 4.04 -36.27
C HIS A 564 -19.54 4.59 -34.99
N ILE A 565 -19.83 3.73 -33.99
CA ILE A 565 -20.37 4.20 -32.71
C ILE A 565 -19.28 4.86 -31.87
N PHE A 566 -18.08 4.27 -31.83
CA PHE A 566 -16.94 4.87 -31.12
C PHE A 566 -16.62 6.28 -31.65
N GLU A 567 -16.50 6.44 -32.97
CA GLU A 567 -16.27 7.73 -33.63
C GLU A 567 -17.34 8.79 -33.28
N SER A 568 -18.60 8.38 -33.09
CA SER A 568 -19.67 9.28 -32.64
C SER A 568 -19.46 9.72 -31.18
N ILE A 569 -19.18 8.76 -30.28
CA ILE A 569 -18.99 9.01 -28.83
C ILE A 569 -17.80 9.94 -28.56
N PHE A 570 -16.66 9.74 -29.24
CA PHE A 570 -15.44 10.54 -29.02
C PHE A 570 -15.66 12.05 -29.25
N ASN A 571 -16.45 12.39 -30.27
CA ASN A 571 -16.80 13.78 -30.57
C ASN A 571 -17.66 14.40 -29.45
N ASP A 572 -18.62 13.66 -28.89
CA ASP A 572 -19.46 14.13 -27.79
C ASP A 572 -18.66 14.33 -26.49
N VAL A 573 -17.73 13.42 -26.18
CA VAL A 573 -16.85 13.48 -24.99
C VAL A 573 -15.96 14.72 -24.99
N THR A 574 -15.31 14.99 -26.12
CA THR A 574 -14.40 16.14 -26.26
C THR A 574 -15.17 17.47 -26.22
N LEU A 575 -16.41 17.51 -26.75
CA LEU A 575 -17.32 18.64 -26.59
C LEU A 575 -17.81 18.84 -25.14
N TYR A 576 -17.99 17.77 -24.36
CA TYR A 576 -18.42 17.84 -22.96
C TYR A 576 -17.34 18.46 -22.06
N THR A 577 -16.10 17.96 -22.13
CA THR A 577 -14.95 18.50 -21.35
C THR A 577 -14.79 20.00 -21.60
N ASN A 578 -14.80 20.43 -22.86
CA ASN A 578 -14.62 21.83 -23.24
C ASN A 578 -15.72 22.76 -22.67
N LYS A 579 -16.93 22.25 -22.43
CA LYS A 579 -18.02 23.00 -21.79
C LYS A 579 -17.87 23.06 -20.27
N GLN A 580 -17.69 21.91 -19.62
CA GLN A 580 -17.76 21.78 -18.16
C GLN A 580 -16.43 21.99 -17.43
N GLN A 581 -15.29 21.95 -18.12
CA GLN A 581 -13.92 21.96 -17.55
C GLN A 581 -13.56 20.80 -16.60
N ASN A 582 -14.52 19.95 -16.21
CA ASN A 582 -14.25 18.62 -15.67
C ASN A 582 -13.67 17.71 -16.78
N ASN A 583 -12.70 16.87 -16.45
CA ASN A 583 -11.98 16.01 -17.40
C ASN A 583 -12.29 14.52 -17.18
N PHE A 584 -12.12 13.72 -18.25
CA PHE A 584 -12.38 12.28 -18.22
C PHE A 584 -11.61 11.54 -17.11
N TYR A 585 -10.40 12.00 -16.79
CA TYR A 585 -9.60 11.36 -15.76
C TYR A 585 -10.21 11.52 -14.37
N GLU A 586 -10.81 12.66 -14.05
CA GLU A 586 -11.55 12.91 -12.80
C GLU A 586 -12.81 12.06 -12.73
N ASP A 587 -13.69 12.13 -13.74
CA ASP A 587 -14.93 11.31 -13.83
C ASP A 587 -14.64 9.80 -13.70
N VAL A 588 -13.54 9.33 -14.31
CA VAL A 588 -13.08 7.94 -14.21
C VAL A 588 -12.41 7.65 -12.86
N THR A 589 -11.71 8.61 -12.26
CA THR A 589 -11.06 8.47 -10.95
C THR A 589 -12.10 8.26 -9.85
N GLU A 590 -13.19 9.02 -9.87
CA GLU A 590 -14.29 8.90 -8.91
C GLU A 590 -15.01 7.54 -9.01
N ARG A 591 -14.98 6.90 -10.18
CA ARG A 591 -15.63 5.61 -10.44
C ARG A 591 -14.67 4.43 -10.49
N ARG A 592 -13.41 4.61 -10.08
CA ARG A 592 -12.49 3.49 -9.86
C ARG A 592 -13.06 2.57 -8.80
N SER A 593 -13.26 1.30 -9.15
CA SER A 593 -13.64 0.31 -8.16
C SER A 593 -12.42 -0.27 -7.44
N THR A 594 -11.26 -0.38 -8.10
CA THR A 594 -10.12 -1.15 -7.57
C THR A 594 -8.81 -0.86 -8.32
N ILE A 595 -7.63 -1.02 -7.71
CA ILE A 595 -6.30 -0.93 -8.38
C ILE A 595 -5.70 -2.34 -8.47
N GLU A 596 -5.35 -2.81 -9.66
CA GLU A 596 -4.94 -4.21 -9.90
C GLU A 596 -3.43 -4.46 -9.97
N LYS A 597 -2.65 -3.47 -10.37
CA LYS A 597 -1.19 -3.54 -10.42
C LYS A 597 -0.62 -2.17 -10.13
N VAL A 598 0.47 -2.10 -9.38
CA VAL A 598 1.36 -0.95 -9.41
C VAL A 598 2.76 -1.37 -9.80
N SER A 599 3.44 -0.54 -10.58
CA SER A 599 4.86 -0.69 -10.83
C SER A 599 5.57 0.67 -10.90
N TYR A 600 6.87 0.62 -10.64
CA TYR A 600 7.82 1.73 -10.71
C TYR A 600 8.99 1.44 -11.66
N ASP A 601 8.82 0.42 -12.50
CA ASP A 601 9.70 0.03 -13.61
C ASP A 601 9.64 1.01 -14.80
N ASN A 602 8.59 1.83 -14.86
CA ASN A 602 8.37 2.78 -15.93
C ASN A 602 9.06 4.13 -15.65
N ILE A 603 9.89 4.54 -16.59
CA ILE A 603 10.44 5.90 -16.67
C ILE A 603 9.43 6.86 -17.29
N CYS A 604 9.47 8.11 -16.84
CA CYS A 604 8.55 9.14 -17.28
C CYS A 604 8.80 9.47 -18.74
N THR A 605 7.78 9.27 -19.57
CA THR A 605 7.79 9.55 -21.01
C THR A 605 8.06 11.03 -21.34
N SER A 606 8.04 11.91 -20.33
CA SER A 606 8.47 13.31 -20.39
C SER A 606 9.86 13.51 -19.77
N CYS A 607 10.03 13.33 -18.44
CA CYS A 607 11.26 13.72 -17.72
C CYS A 607 12.23 12.58 -17.35
N GLN A 608 12.00 11.36 -17.85
CA GLN A 608 12.82 10.15 -17.63
C GLN A 608 13.01 9.68 -16.18
N ASP A 609 12.31 10.30 -15.22
CA ASP A 609 12.32 9.89 -13.81
C ASP A 609 11.32 8.76 -13.53
N VAL A 610 11.46 8.06 -12.41
CA VAL A 610 10.59 6.95 -12.02
C VAL A 610 9.13 7.40 -11.93
N THR A 611 8.21 6.59 -12.45
CA THR A 611 6.76 6.86 -12.41
C THR A 611 6.01 5.81 -11.62
N LEU A 612 4.95 6.24 -10.94
CA LEU A 612 3.92 5.33 -10.43
C LEU A 612 2.99 4.95 -11.58
N MET A 613 3.08 3.73 -12.08
CA MET A 613 2.07 3.15 -12.97
C MET A 613 1.04 2.40 -12.13
N ASN A 614 -0.24 2.79 -12.18
CA ASN A 614 -1.37 2.10 -11.53
C ASN A 614 -2.28 1.47 -12.58
N GLN A 615 -2.27 0.16 -12.78
CA GLN A 615 -3.37 -0.52 -13.46
C GLN A 615 -4.57 -0.58 -12.50
N TYR A 616 -5.77 -0.25 -12.95
CA TYR A 616 -6.98 -0.16 -12.14
C TYR A 616 -8.22 -0.57 -12.92
N LYS A 617 -9.23 -1.02 -12.19
CA LYS A 617 -10.51 -1.43 -12.75
C LYS A 617 -11.67 -0.50 -12.36
N ILE A 618 -12.69 -0.50 -13.19
CA ILE A 618 -13.92 0.28 -13.06
C ILE A 618 -15.07 -0.70 -13.17
N CYS A 619 -15.81 -0.89 -12.09
CA CYS A 619 -16.98 -1.75 -12.06
C CYS A 619 -18.23 -0.93 -12.40
N SER A 620 -19.08 -1.50 -13.25
CA SER A 620 -20.37 -0.95 -13.64
C SER A 620 -21.41 -2.06 -13.68
N ILE A 621 -22.63 -1.78 -14.14
CA ILE A 621 -23.79 -2.68 -14.03
C ILE A 621 -23.53 -4.00 -14.79
N GLY A 622 -23.02 -4.99 -14.04
CA GLY A 622 -22.68 -6.33 -14.52
C GLY A 622 -21.34 -6.47 -15.26
N ARG A 623 -20.43 -5.48 -15.21
CA ARG A 623 -19.18 -5.45 -16.02
C ARG A 623 -18.02 -4.77 -15.32
N THR A 624 -16.79 -5.11 -15.73
CA THR A 624 -15.54 -4.57 -15.19
C THR A 624 -14.59 -4.17 -16.32
N TYR A 625 -14.03 -2.96 -16.23
CA TYR A 625 -13.15 -2.36 -17.25
C TYR A 625 -11.76 -2.13 -16.70
N TYR A 626 -10.73 -2.28 -17.53
CA TYR A 626 -9.32 -2.25 -17.14
C TYR A 626 -8.64 -1.01 -17.75
N ARG A 627 -7.87 -0.27 -16.95
CA ARG A 627 -7.13 0.94 -17.33
C ARG A 627 -5.82 1.05 -16.56
N THR A 628 -4.94 1.96 -16.93
CA THR A 628 -3.60 2.16 -16.36
C THR A 628 -3.25 3.63 -16.28
N SER A 629 -3.24 4.17 -15.06
CA SER A 629 -2.84 5.55 -14.76
C SER A 629 -1.35 5.62 -14.40
N ILE A 630 -0.53 6.20 -15.28
CA ILE A 630 0.87 6.53 -15.01
C ILE A 630 0.94 7.94 -14.42
N LYS A 631 1.71 8.12 -13.34
CA LYS A 631 1.94 9.40 -12.67
C LYS A 631 3.44 9.62 -12.45
N CYS A 632 3.96 10.76 -12.89
CA CYS A 632 5.32 11.17 -12.53
C CYS A 632 5.29 12.17 -11.38
N TYR A 633 5.91 11.81 -10.25
CA TYR A 633 5.99 12.69 -9.08
C TYR A 633 6.90 13.91 -9.28
N LYS A 634 7.85 13.85 -10.23
CA LYS A 634 8.75 14.97 -10.53
C LYS A 634 8.18 16.03 -11.47
N CYS A 635 7.48 15.63 -12.53
CA CYS A 635 6.97 16.58 -13.55
C CYS A 635 5.44 16.70 -13.60
N GLY A 636 4.70 15.98 -12.76
CA GLY A 636 3.24 16.06 -12.71
C GLY A 636 2.50 15.45 -13.90
N LEU A 637 3.20 14.77 -14.82
CA LEU A 637 2.58 14.02 -15.93
C LEU A 637 1.59 13.01 -15.36
N ILE A 638 0.31 13.11 -15.76
CA ILE A 638 -0.69 12.06 -15.55
C ILE A 638 -1.07 11.53 -16.93
N GLN A 639 -0.87 10.24 -17.14
CA GLN A 639 -1.34 9.50 -18.30
C GLN A 639 -2.33 8.44 -17.81
N ASP A 640 -3.30 8.09 -18.65
CA ASP A 640 -4.29 7.07 -18.35
C ASP A 640 -4.70 6.31 -19.63
N VAL A 641 -4.34 5.03 -19.69
CA VAL A 641 -4.44 4.21 -20.90
C VAL A 641 -5.20 2.91 -20.62
N PRO A 642 -6.02 2.39 -21.54
CA PRO A 642 -6.69 1.10 -21.35
C PRO A 642 -5.71 -0.08 -21.50
N ASP A 643 -4.68 0.10 -22.32
CA ASP A 643 -3.61 -0.86 -22.60
C ASP A 643 -2.37 -0.12 -23.17
N PHE A 644 -1.30 -0.87 -23.47
CA PHE A 644 -0.03 -0.34 -23.99
C PHE A 644 0.21 -0.62 -25.50
N ASN A 645 -0.84 -0.96 -26.25
CA ASN A 645 -0.76 -1.15 -27.71
C ASN A 645 -0.44 0.17 -28.44
N LEU A 646 -0.71 1.31 -27.80
CA LEU A 646 -0.24 2.64 -28.23
C LEU A 646 0.85 3.13 -27.27
N GLY A 647 2.09 3.18 -27.74
CA GLY A 647 3.20 3.86 -27.08
C GLY A 647 3.07 5.38 -27.21
N ILE A 648 3.46 6.12 -26.18
CA ILE A 648 3.28 7.57 -26.08
C ILE A 648 4.56 8.17 -25.49
N SER A 649 5.28 8.97 -26.27
CA SER A 649 6.46 9.74 -25.82
C SER A 649 6.14 11.23 -25.79
N SER A 650 6.69 11.99 -24.82
CA SER A 650 6.35 13.40 -24.59
C SER A 650 7.55 14.33 -24.77
N TYR A 651 7.36 15.43 -25.50
CA TYR A 651 8.37 16.49 -25.62
C TYR A 651 8.45 17.36 -24.33
N LEU A 652 9.63 17.90 -24.00
CA LEU A 652 9.83 18.74 -22.82
C LEU A 652 9.63 20.25 -23.13
N ASP A 653 9.58 21.06 -22.07
CA ASP A 653 9.61 22.54 -22.12
C ASP A 653 8.62 23.23 -23.06
N LEU A 654 7.39 22.70 -23.13
CA LEU A 654 6.35 23.25 -24.00
C LEU A 654 5.96 24.68 -23.60
N LYS A 655 6.09 25.61 -24.55
CA LYS A 655 5.88 27.05 -24.36
C LYS A 655 5.01 27.64 -25.47
N PHE A 656 4.15 28.59 -25.10
CA PHE A 656 3.36 29.38 -26.04
C PHE A 656 3.37 30.86 -25.69
N ASP A 657 3.15 31.71 -26.71
CA ASP A 657 3.20 33.17 -26.60
C ASP A 657 1.87 33.84 -27.01
N ILE A 658 1.84 35.17 -26.94
CA ILE A 658 0.66 35.99 -27.24
C ILE A 658 0.23 35.97 -28.72
N LYS A 659 1.15 35.67 -29.66
CA LYS A 659 0.85 35.54 -31.09
C LYS A 659 0.26 34.15 -31.39
N GLY A 660 0.70 33.17 -30.61
CA GLY A 660 0.39 31.76 -30.76
C GLY A 660 1.35 31.06 -31.72
N ASN A 661 1.64 29.79 -31.43
CA ASN A 661 2.66 29.00 -32.10
C ASN A 661 2.25 27.54 -32.25
N ASP A 662 2.90 26.87 -33.19
CA ASP A 662 2.84 25.42 -33.33
C ASP A 662 3.77 24.74 -32.32
N ILE A 663 3.29 23.67 -31.69
CA ILE A 663 3.98 22.94 -30.63
C ILE A 663 3.84 21.44 -30.88
N ASN A 664 4.96 20.73 -30.91
CA ASN A 664 4.98 19.26 -30.90
C ASN A 664 4.77 18.80 -29.45
N ILE A 665 3.69 18.05 -29.19
CA ILE A 665 3.30 17.69 -27.83
C ILE A 665 3.81 16.32 -27.45
N MET A 666 3.61 15.36 -28.34
CA MET A 666 3.88 13.94 -28.14
C MET A 666 4.13 13.24 -29.46
N GLU A 667 4.74 12.07 -29.40
CA GLU A 667 4.80 11.12 -30.50
C GLU A 667 4.03 9.85 -30.10
N LEU A 668 3.25 9.31 -31.03
CA LEU A 668 2.38 8.15 -30.83
C LEU A 668 2.88 6.99 -31.68
N THR A 669 3.22 5.86 -31.04
CA THR A 669 3.79 4.67 -31.67
C THR A 669 2.81 3.51 -31.59
N ASN A 670 2.50 2.88 -32.72
CA ASN A 670 1.70 1.66 -32.72
C ASN A 670 2.57 0.45 -32.34
N ASN A 671 2.46 -0.01 -31.09
CA ASN A 671 3.14 -1.18 -30.56
C ASN A 671 2.39 -2.51 -30.85
N SER A 672 1.17 -2.43 -31.40
CA SER A 672 0.38 -3.61 -31.74
C SER A 672 0.87 -4.31 -33.02
N ASN A 673 0.48 -5.56 -33.18
CA ASN A 673 0.73 -6.34 -34.40
C ASN A 673 -0.26 -6.02 -35.55
N LYS A 674 -1.15 -5.03 -35.40
CA LYS A 674 -2.19 -4.67 -36.38
C LYS A 674 -2.09 -3.18 -36.75
N LYS A 675 -2.76 -2.79 -37.84
CA LYS A 675 -2.88 -1.38 -38.24
C LYS A 675 -4.00 -0.74 -37.41
N ILE A 676 -3.74 0.38 -36.75
CA ILE A 676 -4.71 1.07 -35.89
C ILE A 676 -5.11 2.43 -36.48
N LYS A 677 -6.40 2.76 -36.44
CA LYS A 677 -6.94 4.11 -36.71
C LYS A 677 -7.07 4.84 -35.37
N LEU A 678 -6.53 6.05 -35.30
CA LEU A 678 -6.55 6.90 -34.11
C LEU A 678 -7.38 8.16 -34.38
N MET A 679 -8.16 8.58 -33.39
CA MET A 679 -8.77 9.91 -33.30
C MET A 679 -8.11 10.67 -32.16
N ILE A 680 -7.80 11.96 -32.35
CA ILE A 680 -7.01 12.77 -31.40
C ILE A 680 -7.64 14.15 -31.23
N SER A 681 -7.71 14.62 -29.98
CA SER A 681 -8.22 15.94 -29.61
C SER A 681 -7.45 16.52 -28.41
N ALA A 682 -7.47 17.84 -28.25
CA ALA A 682 -6.79 18.56 -27.17
C ALA A 682 -7.67 19.70 -26.63
N VAL A 683 -7.67 19.87 -25.31
CA VAL A 683 -8.45 20.88 -24.59
C VAL A 683 -7.59 21.48 -23.47
N CYS A 684 -7.59 22.80 -23.29
CA CYS A 684 -7.05 23.41 -22.07
C CYS A 684 -8.13 23.38 -20.97
N ILE A 685 -7.81 22.83 -19.80
CA ILE A 685 -8.73 22.77 -18.66
C ILE A 685 -8.85 24.15 -18.03
N ASP A 686 -7.71 24.76 -17.70
CA ASP A 686 -7.64 25.91 -16.80
C ASP A 686 -8.17 27.21 -17.40
N SER A 687 -8.27 27.31 -18.73
CA SER A 687 -8.75 28.53 -19.39
C SER A 687 -9.44 28.29 -20.73
N LYS A 688 -10.69 28.79 -20.80
CA LYS A 688 -11.45 28.95 -22.06
C LYS A 688 -10.91 30.08 -22.93
N ASP A 689 -9.96 30.88 -22.45
CA ASP A 689 -9.30 31.96 -23.19
C ASP A 689 -8.06 31.50 -23.97
N ILE A 690 -7.82 30.18 -24.04
CA ILE A 690 -6.82 29.57 -24.91
C ILE A 690 -7.53 28.89 -26.08
N ILE A 691 -7.16 29.25 -27.31
CA ILE A 691 -7.52 28.55 -28.54
C ILE A 691 -6.52 27.42 -28.74
N VAL A 692 -7.04 26.20 -28.95
CA VAL A 692 -6.27 25.01 -29.28
C VAL A 692 -6.78 24.45 -30.59
N GLN A 693 -5.89 24.14 -31.53
CA GLN A 693 -6.22 23.50 -32.81
C GLN A 693 -5.27 22.34 -33.07
N MET A 694 -5.82 21.14 -33.27
CA MET A 694 -5.07 19.97 -33.71
C MET A 694 -4.63 20.13 -35.18
N LYS A 695 -3.38 19.79 -35.52
CA LYS A 695 -2.99 19.65 -36.93
C LYS A 695 -3.55 18.37 -37.57
N ASP A 696 -3.42 17.27 -36.85
CA ASP A 696 -3.98 15.97 -37.25
C ASP A 696 -5.01 15.50 -36.21
N SER A 697 -6.26 15.37 -36.61
CA SER A 697 -7.35 14.87 -35.76
C SER A 697 -7.67 13.38 -35.97
N ILE A 698 -7.30 12.83 -37.13
CA ILE A 698 -7.44 11.40 -37.47
C ILE A 698 -6.16 10.93 -38.17
N ILE A 699 -5.50 9.91 -37.63
CA ILE A 699 -4.31 9.29 -38.22
C ILE A 699 -4.43 7.77 -38.26
N GLU A 700 -3.63 7.11 -39.11
CA GLU A 700 -3.67 5.65 -39.26
C GLU A 700 -2.25 5.07 -39.24
N LEU A 701 -1.92 4.33 -38.18
CA LEU A 701 -0.58 3.82 -37.93
C LEU A 701 -0.45 2.35 -38.30
N LYS A 702 0.55 2.03 -39.13
CA LYS A 702 1.00 0.64 -39.34
C LYS A 702 1.75 0.14 -38.09
N PRO A 703 1.85 -1.19 -37.86
CA PRO A 703 2.66 -1.76 -36.78
C PRO A 703 4.08 -1.18 -36.75
N ASN A 704 4.56 -0.88 -35.54
CA ASN A 704 5.89 -0.32 -35.27
C ASN A 704 6.19 0.98 -36.05
N LYS A 705 5.17 1.82 -36.26
CA LYS A 705 5.31 3.18 -36.82
C LYS A 705 4.79 4.23 -35.85
N SER A 706 5.48 5.36 -35.87
CA SER A 706 5.22 6.52 -35.02
C SER A 706 4.68 7.70 -35.84
N HIS A 707 3.98 8.62 -35.17
CA HIS A 707 3.54 9.91 -35.71
C HIS A 707 3.67 11.00 -34.65
N VAL A 708 4.21 12.16 -35.03
CA VAL A 708 4.36 13.32 -34.14
C VAL A 708 3.06 14.12 -34.14
N VAL A 709 2.49 14.32 -32.96
CA VAL A 709 1.26 15.09 -32.76
C VAL A 709 1.61 16.53 -32.43
N SER A 710 1.17 17.43 -33.31
CA SER A 710 1.35 18.88 -33.17
C SER A 710 0.01 19.60 -32.98
N ILE A 711 0.01 20.65 -32.17
CA ILE A 711 -1.10 21.57 -31.99
C ILE A 711 -0.66 23.02 -32.25
N PHE A 712 -1.60 23.87 -32.64
CA PHE A 712 -1.47 25.32 -32.57
C PHE A 712 -2.16 25.82 -31.29
N VAL A 713 -1.45 26.63 -30.50
CA VAL A 713 -1.97 27.22 -29.25
C VAL A 713 -1.91 28.74 -29.33
N LYS A 714 -2.99 29.43 -28.97
CA LYS A 714 -3.05 30.90 -28.97
C LYS A 714 -4.00 31.47 -27.91
N PRO A 715 -3.60 32.46 -27.09
CA PRO A 715 -4.52 33.13 -26.16
C PRO A 715 -5.48 34.10 -26.89
N LYS A 716 -6.66 34.32 -26.31
CA LYS A 716 -7.69 35.24 -26.83
C LYS A 716 -7.41 36.69 -26.42
N ALA A 717 -7.19 36.95 -25.12
CA ALA A 717 -6.63 38.20 -24.57
C ALA A 717 -6.29 38.01 -23.07
N ASN A 718 -5.43 38.87 -22.51
CA ASN A 718 -5.20 39.03 -21.05
C ASN A 718 -4.93 37.75 -20.22
N LEU A 719 -4.37 36.72 -20.83
CA LEU A 719 -3.89 35.54 -20.12
C LEU A 719 -2.72 35.92 -19.20
N LYS A 720 -2.67 35.38 -17.97
CA LYS A 720 -1.57 35.63 -17.03
C LYS A 720 -0.41 34.69 -17.32
N LYS A 721 0.84 35.14 -17.15
CA LYS A 721 2.02 34.24 -17.24
C LYS A 721 1.90 33.16 -16.16
N HIS A 722 1.71 31.92 -16.60
CA HIS A 722 1.52 30.77 -15.72
C HIS A 722 1.76 29.46 -16.49
N TYR A 723 1.71 28.34 -15.77
CA TYR A 723 1.54 27.03 -16.39
C TYR A 723 0.06 26.74 -16.54
N TYR A 724 -0.35 26.28 -17.72
CA TYR A 724 -1.72 25.91 -18.03
C TYR A 724 -1.79 24.41 -18.32
N LEU A 725 -2.77 23.73 -17.74
CA LEU A 725 -3.00 22.30 -17.91
C LEU A 725 -3.84 22.03 -19.17
N PHE A 726 -3.33 21.12 -19.99
CA PHE A 726 -3.95 20.64 -21.21
C PHE A 726 -4.23 19.14 -21.08
N SER A 727 -5.44 18.75 -21.46
CA SER A 727 -5.86 17.36 -21.62
C SER A 727 -5.80 16.97 -23.09
N PHE A 728 -5.16 15.84 -23.35
CA PHE A 728 -5.10 15.21 -24.65
C PHE A 728 -5.90 13.91 -24.61
N TYR A 729 -6.79 13.76 -25.59
CA TYR A 729 -7.68 12.63 -25.73
C TYR A 729 -7.34 11.88 -27.01
N ILE A 730 -7.07 10.58 -26.88
CA ILE A 730 -6.80 9.71 -28.03
C ILE A 730 -7.76 8.52 -27.95
N MET A 731 -8.28 8.06 -29.08
CA MET A 731 -9.08 6.84 -29.15
C MET A 731 -8.60 5.91 -30.25
N ALA A 732 -8.32 4.67 -29.88
CA ALA A 732 -7.85 3.59 -30.74
C ALA A 732 -8.77 2.38 -30.57
N GLU A 733 -9.39 1.86 -31.64
CA GLU A 733 -10.26 0.66 -31.58
C GLU A 733 -11.34 0.68 -30.45
N GLY A 734 -11.89 1.86 -30.14
CA GLY A 734 -12.87 2.07 -29.06
C GLY A 734 -12.28 2.14 -27.64
N ASN A 735 -10.98 1.92 -27.50
CA ASN A 735 -10.21 2.14 -26.30
C ASN A 735 -9.81 3.63 -26.22
N PHE A 736 -10.28 4.31 -25.17
CA PHE A 736 -10.05 5.74 -24.92
C PHE A 736 -8.80 5.93 -24.03
N TYR A 737 -7.96 6.91 -24.36
CA TYR A 737 -6.68 7.22 -23.72
C TYR A 737 -6.66 8.71 -23.33
N TYR A 738 -6.04 9.03 -22.21
CA TYR A 738 -5.91 10.38 -21.66
C TYR A 738 -4.46 10.69 -21.29
N ILE A 739 -4.04 11.93 -21.53
CA ILE A 739 -2.75 12.47 -21.07
C ILE A 739 -2.96 13.91 -20.62
N SER A 740 -2.48 14.26 -19.42
CA SER A 740 -2.39 15.64 -18.95
C SER A 740 -0.99 16.21 -19.20
N LYS A 741 -0.89 17.49 -19.55
CA LYS A 741 0.39 18.17 -19.70
C LYS A 741 0.30 19.65 -19.39
N THR A 742 1.34 20.19 -18.75
CA THR A 742 1.47 21.62 -18.50
C THR A 742 2.22 22.31 -19.64
N LEU A 743 1.67 23.40 -20.14
CA LEU A 743 2.32 24.31 -21.11
C LEU A 743 2.54 25.66 -20.43
N SER A 744 3.73 26.24 -20.60
CA SER A 744 4.08 27.54 -20.04
C SER A 744 3.65 28.67 -20.99
N TYR A 745 2.87 29.64 -20.48
CA TYR A 745 2.60 30.88 -21.18
C TYR A 745 3.64 31.95 -20.83
N GLN A 746 4.33 32.49 -21.84
CA GLN A 746 5.49 33.38 -21.68
C GLN A 746 5.21 34.87 -21.81
#